data_AF-A0A2N9L7F3-F1
#
_entry.id   AF-A0A2N9L7F3-F1
#
_cell.length_a   1.000
_cell.length_b   1.000
_cell.length_c   1.000
_cell.angle_alpha   90.00
_cell.angle_beta   90.00
_cell.angle_gamma   90.00
#
_symmetry.space_group_name_H-M   'P 1'
#
loop_
_entity.id
_entity.type
_entity.pdbx_description
1 polymer ?
#
loop_
_entity_poly.entity_id
_entity_poly.type
_entity_poly.pdbx_seq_one_letter_code
_entity_poly.pdbx_strand_id
1 'polypeptide(L)'
;MRGHSLIQEDLQNSTAPQASSEATRHASTSFRELWGIIWRRRKFIAAVEGSLLLACLLYCLIAPNQFEAAARVELRTAPTSSLSLDPAETSASSSILSAPVAQETLADVLRSDRLAWRVITDLKLYQAPAFRGRFGSKFPGFNPAKPSPDAQAWLLERFSRRLHVEAMPRTLLVKVRFRCRDAALSAAVVNALIGEYRAQETESQIQATAQASNWLSAQLAELKERVDADQRRLAAFEAQHKIVGEPEIDSNGDAGETEHTAEQLAMDEFSRQLVTATTDRIVAEAEYRAAAQGDPEQVIASDARLQAAGNFATALLEQIHARRSDLEQEQAQLSVEHGASFPRVVEIGRQLEDIDRQKKAEDTKLIERFHGSWQTALDREELVRKSLEQATSEGMKLNEAETEDAIMRQEANASHDLYMRVHEKAEEAGLAAGVHESNISVVDEARQPVKPVAPDLPLYLAVTFFAGLWVALGAALVREQSQKAVAGASVVLFILLMGGAGLHAQAPTPSTSGLPTGVASFPQTQEMKSLPNPKEAPAVWNGGAASVNAGIPPLDAVQTTAPMPALIAPGDLLEISEYHMPEFRSTVRVSVAGTVTLPMIGEVKIAGMDEIPAAHAVEAALVAKGMLLHPLVSVLVTVYAGQDVSVLGEVTRPGVYPYSVHHRLLDLISAASGLTPSAGRLVNIIHQDNPKTPHPVALDPNGTDTTGEHNPELGAGDTVEVSRAGLVYVVGDVIRPGGFPVDPVRGLTIVQAVALAWGPSQNAAVGNAVLIREQKDGRTMISLDLKRMLRGKEPDQAVQDRDIIFVPDSMAKNLLNRTMESAIQSTIGVSIYSGLVYSQRY
;
A
#
# COMPACT_ATOMS: atom_id res chain seq x y z
N MET A 1 -51.72 49.18 -9.51
CA MET A 1 -52.10 50.54 -9.96
C MET A 1 -52.08 50.59 -11.49
N ARG A 2 -52.78 51.56 -12.10
CA ARG A 2 -52.84 52.00 -13.53
C ARG A 2 -51.60 51.63 -14.38
N GLY A 3 -51.65 51.39 -15.69
CA GLY A 3 -52.67 51.58 -16.74
C GLY A 3 -51.94 51.87 -18.08
N HIS A 4 -52.26 51.15 -19.18
CA HIS A 4 -52.97 51.63 -20.39
C HIS A 4 -52.37 52.78 -21.24
N SER A 5 -51.81 52.43 -22.42
CA SER A 5 -51.85 53.10 -23.76
C SER A 5 -50.76 52.43 -24.65
N LEU A 6 -50.92 51.88 -25.87
CA LEU A 6 -51.84 52.00 -27.02
C LEU A 6 -51.67 53.29 -27.86
N ILE A 7 -51.84 53.13 -29.20
CA ILE A 7 -51.69 54.11 -30.32
C ILE A 7 -50.22 54.23 -30.81
N GLN A 8 -49.79 53.91 -32.04
CA GLN A 8 -50.34 53.89 -33.43
C GLN A 8 -50.28 55.26 -34.15
N GLU A 9 -50.21 55.27 -35.49
CA GLU A 9 -50.03 56.44 -36.40
C GLU A 9 -48.62 57.08 -36.36
N ASP A 10 -48.08 57.78 -37.38
CA ASP A 10 -48.14 57.76 -38.88
C ASP A 10 -47.11 58.82 -39.40
N LEU A 11 -46.71 59.03 -40.66
CA LEU A 11 -46.91 58.42 -42.01
C LEU A 11 -45.76 58.91 -42.94
N GLN A 12 -45.63 58.30 -44.15
CA GLN A 12 -45.15 58.95 -45.41
C GLN A 12 -43.67 59.43 -45.53
N ASN A 13 -43.00 59.45 -46.70
CA ASN A 13 -43.41 59.13 -48.08
C ASN A 13 -42.21 58.72 -49.00
N SER A 14 -42.52 58.21 -50.20
CA SER A 14 -41.67 58.11 -51.42
C SER A 14 -40.50 57.10 -51.42
N THR A 15 -40.25 56.27 -52.46
CA THR A 15 -40.89 56.10 -53.79
C THR A 15 -40.57 54.72 -54.40
N ALA A 16 -41.58 54.06 -55.00
CA ALA A 16 -41.53 52.92 -55.96
C ALA A 16 -40.83 51.60 -55.53
N PRO A 17 -41.46 50.43 -55.80
CA PRO A 17 -41.15 49.73 -57.05
C PRO A 17 -42.34 49.01 -57.72
N GLN A 18 -42.22 48.75 -59.03
CA GLN A 18 -42.97 47.72 -59.75
C GLN A 18 -42.03 46.56 -60.13
N ALA A 19 -42.32 45.35 -59.64
CA ALA A 19 -41.74 44.12 -60.17
C ALA A 19 -42.75 42.97 -59.98
N SER A 20 -43.07 42.28 -61.07
CA SER A 20 -44.05 41.19 -61.13
C SER A 20 -43.53 39.90 -60.51
N SER A 21 -44.38 39.20 -59.76
CA SER A 21 -44.11 37.86 -59.25
C SER A 21 -44.27 36.79 -60.34
N GLU A 22 -43.16 36.24 -60.86
CA GLU A 22 -43.20 34.96 -61.58
C GLU A 22 -43.05 33.80 -60.60
N ALA A 23 -44.08 32.94 -60.55
CA ALA A 23 -44.11 31.78 -59.66
C ALA A 23 -43.44 30.56 -60.30
N THR A 24 -42.34 30.10 -59.70
CA THR A 24 -41.72 28.80 -60.00
C THR A 24 -42.66 27.65 -59.61
N ARG A 25 -43.17 26.93 -60.62
CA ARG A 25 -43.98 25.72 -60.42
C ARG A 25 -43.12 24.56 -59.92
N HIS A 26 -43.16 24.27 -58.61
CA HIS A 26 -42.66 23.00 -58.09
C HIS A 26 -43.66 21.86 -58.40
N ALA A 27 -43.24 20.91 -59.22
CA ALA A 27 -44.04 19.72 -59.54
C ALA A 27 -43.97 18.71 -58.38
N SER A 28 -45.00 18.69 -57.54
CA SER A 28 -45.21 17.60 -56.58
C SER A 28 -45.80 16.39 -57.29
N THR A 29 -44.99 15.36 -57.52
CA THR A 29 -45.48 14.06 -58.03
C THR A 29 -46.41 13.43 -57.00
N SER A 30 -47.68 13.24 -57.36
CA SER A 30 -48.68 12.77 -56.41
C SER A 30 -48.56 11.27 -56.16
N PHE A 31 -48.73 10.83 -54.90
CA PHE A 31 -48.78 9.41 -54.53
C PHE A 31 -49.79 8.61 -55.37
N ARG A 32 -50.89 9.26 -55.77
CA ARG A 32 -51.93 8.70 -56.65
C ARG A 32 -51.44 8.39 -58.07
N GLU A 33 -50.45 9.14 -58.59
CA GLU A 33 -49.84 8.88 -59.89
C GLU A 33 -48.89 7.68 -59.85
N LEU A 34 -48.06 7.58 -58.81
CA LEU A 34 -47.20 6.42 -58.56
C LEU A 34 -48.03 5.12 -58.48
N TRP A 35 -49.13 5.13 -57.72
CA TRP A 35 -50.05 4.00 -57.66
C TRP A 35 -50.63 3.64 -59.04
N GLY A 36 -51.01 4.65 -59.83
CA GLY A 36 -51.49 4.47 -61.20
C GLY A 36 -50.44 3.91 -62.17
N ILE A 37 -49.15 4.21 -61.97
CA ILE A 37 -48.04 3.62 -62.75
C ILE A 37 -47.86 2.15 -62.38
N ILE A 38 -47.79 1.83 -61.08
CA ILE A 38 -47.66 0.45 -60.58
C ILE A 38 -48.78 -0.43 -61.13
N TRP A 39 -50.04 0.02 -61.07
CA TRP A 39 -51.19 -0.77 -61.53
C TRP A 39 -51.17 -1.00 -63.05
N ARG A 40 -50.76 0.00 -63.84
CA ARG A 40 -50.61 -0.12 -65.31
C ARG A 40 -49.45 -1.04 -65.70
N ARG A 41 -48.33 -1.01 -64.96
CA ARG A 41 -47.12 -1.80 -65.25
C ARG A 41 -47.03 -3.12 -64.50
N ARG A 42 -48.06 -3.52 -63.74
CA ARG A 42 -48.07 -4.75 -62.91
C ARG A 42 -47.60 -6.02 -63.63
N LYS A 43 -47.93 -6.20 -64.92
CA LYS A 43 -47.44 -7.34 -65.73
C LYS A 43 -45.93 -7.30 -66.01
N PHE A 44 -45.37 -6.10 -66.19
CA PHE A 44 -43.93 -5.91 -66.39
C PHE A 44 -43.17 -6.06 -65.07
N ILE A 45 -43.68 -5.47 -63.99
CA ILE A 45 -43.11 -5.61 -62.63
C ILE A 45 -43.07 -7.10 -62.25
N ALA A 46 -44.18 -7.82 -62.40
CA ALA A 46 -44.25 -9.25 -62.11
C ALA A 46 -43.35 -10.11 -63.03
N ALA A 47 -43.09 -9.70 -64.27
CA ALA A 47 -42.19 -10.42 -65.17
C ALA A 47 -40.70 -10.23 -64.80
N VAL A 48 -40.30 -9.00 -64.45
CA VAL A 48 -38.93 -8.72 -63.96
C VAL A 48 -38.71 -9.44 -62.63
N GLU A 49 -39.66 -9.31 -61.70
CA GLU A 49 -39.63 -9.97 -60.39
C GLU A 49 -39.56 -11.50 -60.52
N GLY A 50 -40.47 -12.09 -61.31
CA GLY A 50 -40.46 -13.53 -61.58
C GLY A 50 -39.17 -14.02 -62.22
N SER A 51 -38.52 -13.21 -63.07
CA SER A 51 -37.22 -13.57 -63.66
C SER A 51 -36.06 -13.55 -62.66
N LEU A 52 -36.09 -12.61 -61.70
CA LEU A 52 -35.08 -12.52 -60.62
C LEU A 52 -35.25 -13.66 -59.62
N LEU A 53 -36.49 -13.99 -59.23
CA LEU A 53 -36.78 -15.14 -58.38
C LEU A 53 -36.41 -16.47 -59.06
N LEU A 54 -36.70 -16.62 -60.36
CA LEU A 54 -36.32 -17.81 -61.13
C LEU A 54 -34.78 -17.95 -61.23
N ALA A 55 -34.06 -16.86 -61.45
CA ALA A 55 -32.60 -16.86 -61.45
C ALA A 55 -32.03 -17.18 -60.06
N CYS A 56 -32.64 -16.67 -58.99
CA CYS A 56 -32.28 -16.98 -57.61
C CYS A 56 -32.49 -18.46 -57.28
N LEU A 57 -33.63 -19.02 -57.67
CA LEU A 57 -33.97 -20.43 -57.48
C LEU A 57 -33.01 -21.33 -58.28
N LEU A 58 -32.70 -20.98 -59.52
CA LEU A 58 -31.72 -21.69 -60.35
C LEU A 58 -30.32 -21.63 -59.72
N TYR A 59 -29.91 -20.48 -59.19
CA TYR A 59 -28.66 -20.32 -58.45
C TYR A 59 -28.62 -21.22 -57.20
N CYS A 60 -29.69 -21.26 -56.41
CA CYS A 60 -29.75 -22.10 -55.20
C CYS A 60 -29.68 -23.61 -55.52
N LEU A 61 -30.15 -24.04 -56.70
CA LEU A 61 -30.06 -25.44 -57.15
C LEU A 61 -28.67 -25.81 -57.70
N ILE A 62 -27.90 -24.86 -58.20
CA ILE A 62 -26.56 -25.07 -58.77
C ILE A 62 -25.45 -24.84 -57.73
N ALA A 63 -25.70 -23.98 -56.74
CA ALA A 63 -24.71 -23.64 -55.71
C ALA A 63 -24.37 -24.86 -54.84
N PRO A 64 -23.08 -25.09 -54.54
CA PRO A 64 -22.64 -26.26 -53.79
C PRO A 64 -23.04 -26.14 -52.32
N ASN A 65 -23.76 -27.16 -51.82
CA ASN A 65 -24.13 -27.29 -50.41
C ASN A 65 -22.93 -27.10 -49.48
N GLN A 66 -23.14 -26.33 -48.40
CA GLN A 66 -22.14 -26.11 -47.35
C GLN A 66 -22.69 -26.55 -45.99
N PHE A 67 -21.87 -27.26 -45.24
CA PHE A 67 -22.16 -27.86 -43.95
C PHE A 67 -21.31 -27.19 -42.88
N GLU A 68 -21.96 -26.64 -41.85
CA GLU A 68 -21.32 -26.00 -40.70
C GLU A 68 -21.42 -26.95 -39.49
N ALA A 69 -20.28 -27.39 -38.98
CA ALA A 69 -20.20 -28.08 -37.70
C ALA A 69 -19.83 -27.06 -36.61
N ALA A 70 -20.31 -27.25 -35.39
CA ALA A 70 -20.03 -26.36 -34.27
C ALA A 70 -19.82 -27.14 -32.98
N ALA A 71 -18.85 -26.71 -32.18
CA ALA A 71 -18.57 -27.18 -30.82
C ALA A 71 -18.69 -26.02 -29.82
N ARG A 72 -18.88 -26.36 -28.54
CA ARG A 72 -18.82 -25.41 -27.43
C ARG A 72 -17.76 -25.83 -26.43
N VAL A 73 -16.85 -24.90 -26.14
CA VAL A 73 -15.74 -25.07 -25.22
C VAL A 73 -15.95 -24.10 -24.06
N GLU A 74 -15.86 -24.60 -22.84
CA GLU A 74 -15.88 -23.82 -21.61
C GLU A 74 -14.46 -23.54 -21.15
N LEU A 75 -14.16 -22.27 -20.89
CA LEU A 75 -12.93 -21.85 -20.22
C LEU A 75 -13.09 -22.09 -18.72
N ARG A 76 -12.29 -23.02 -18.16
CA ARG A 76 -12.17 -23.15 -16.71
C ARG A 76 -11.22 -22.07 -16.20
N THR A 77 -11.76 -21.11 -15.45
CA THR A 77 -10.95 -20.25 -14.58
C THR A 77 -10.50 -21.08 -13.38
N ALA A 78 -9.43 -21.85 -13.54
CA ALA A 78 -8.78 -22.51 -12.41
C ALA A 78 -8.31 -21.45 -11.38
N PRO A 79 -8.29 -21.77 -10.08
CA PRO A 79 -7.58 -20.94 -9.11
C PRO A 79 -6.13 -20.81 -9.57
N THR A 80 -5.62 -19.58 -9.55
CA THR A 80 -4.28 -19.23 -10.01
C THR A 80 -3.20 -20.05 -9.30
N SER A 81 -2.14 -20.37 -10.04
CA SER A 81 -0.94 -21.10 -9.63
C SER A 81 -0.64 -21.02 -8.13
N SER A 82 -0.52 -22.18 -7.47
CA SER A 82 -0.12 -22.32 -6.05
C SER A 82 1.33 -21.89 -5.76
N LEU A 83 2.01 -21.29 -6.74
CA LEU A 83 3.39 -20.80 -6.68
C LEU A 83 3.52 -19.36 -6.13
N SER A 84 2.43 -18.75 -5.68
CA SER A 84 2.49 -17.46 -4.97
C SER A 84 3.17 -17.64 -3.61
N LEU A 85 4.22 -16.84 -3.34
CA LEU A 85 4.92 -16.83 -2.05
C LEU A 85 4.20 -16.00 -0.96
N ASP A 86 3.21 -15.19 -1.35
CA ASP A 86 2.36 -14.44 -0.42
C ASP A 86 1.10 -15.23 -0.03
N PRO A 87 0.82 -15.41 1.29
CA PRO A 87 -0.40 -16.06 1.77
C PRO A 87 -1.65 -15.16 1.75
N ALA A 88 -1.54 -13.92 1.25
CA ALA A 88 -2.58 -12.91 1.29
C ALA A 88 -2.98 -12.43 -0.12
N GLU A 89 -3.90 -13.16 -0.78
CA GLU A 89 -5.05 -12.62 -1.55
C GLU A 89 -5.76 -13.74 -2.34
N THR A 90 -6.64 -14.49 -1.67
CA THR A 90 -7.52 -15.48 -2.31
C THR A 90 -8.74 -14.82 -2.98
N SER A 91 -8.49 -13.84 -3.85
CA SER A 91 -9.50 -12.93 -4.42
C SER A 91 -10.09 -13.42 -5.74
N ALA A 92 -11.00 -14.42 -5.70
CA ALA A 92 -11.72 -14.96 -6.87
C ALA A 92 -12.51 -13.89 -7.68
N SER A 93 -12.73 -12.71 -7.12
CA SER A 93 -13.42 -11.57 -7.74
C SER A 93 -12.69 -10.96 -8.95
N SER A 94 -11.35 -11.06 -9.01
CA SER A 94 -10.55 -10.50 -10.11
C SER A 94 -10.69 -11.31 -11.42
N SER A 95 -10.90 -12.62 -11.29
CA SER A 95 -11.04 -13.56 -12.43
C SER A 95 -12.34 -13.35 -13.21
N ILE A 96 -13.42 -12.92 -12.56
CA ILE A 96 -14.74 -12.73 -13.21
C ILE A 96 -14.74 -11.45 -14.07
N LEU A 97 -14.06 -10.39 -13.62
CA LEU A 97 -13.93 -9.13 -14.35
C LEU A 97 -13.01 -9.23 -15.57
N SER A 98 -12.00 -10.11 -15.51
CA SER A 98 -11.07 -10.39 -16.61
C SER A 98 -11.55 -11.49 -17.57
N ALA A 99 -12.59 -12.25 -17.21
CA ALA A 99 -13.14 -13.35 -18.01
C ALA A 99 -13.48 -12.99 -19.48
N PRO A 100 -14.04 -11.81 -19.82
CA PRO A 100 -14.29 -11.45 -21.23
C PRO A 100 -13.00 -11.37 -22.05
N VAL A 101 -11.93 -10.81 -21.48
CA VAL A 101 -10.61 -10.68 -22.12
C VAL A 101 -9.96 -12.05 -22.29
N ALA A 102 -10.10 -12.94 -21.29
CA ALA A 102 -9.60 -14.31 -21.38
C ALA A 102 -10.34 -15.13 -22.46
N GLN A 103 -11.64 -14.92 -22.65
CA GLN A 103 -12.42 -15.57 -23.72
C GLN A 103 -12.05 -15.07 -25.11
N GLU A 104 -11.82 -13.76 -25.26
CA GLU A 104 -11.37 -13.16 -26.52
C GLU A 104 -9.97 -13.65 -26.87
N THR A 105 -9.07 -13.73 -25.87
CA THR A 105 -7.73 -14.33 -26.00
C THR A 105 -7.82 -15.79 -26.44
N LEU A 106 -8.67 -16.62 -25.80
CA LEU A 106 -8.90 -18.00 -26.21
C LEU A 106 -9.45 -18.10 -27.64
N ALA A 107 -10.37 -17.22 -28.01
CA ALA A 107 -10.93 -17.18 -29.36
C ALA A 107 -9.88 -16.84 -30.43
N ASP A 108 -8.96 -15.92 -30.14
CA ASP A 108 -7.86 -15.55 -31.03
C ASP A 108 -6.73 -16.59 -31.07
N VAL A 109 -6.41 -17.25 -29.96
CA VAL A 109 -5.51 -18.40 -29.94
C VAL A 109 -6.06 -19.53 -30.82
N LEU A 110 -7.35 -19.84 -30.72
CA LEU A 110 -8.02 -20.83 -31.59
C LEU A 110 -8.10 -20.42 -33.07
N ARG A 111 -7.98 -19.13 -33.40
CA ARG A 111 -7.85 -18.61 -34.78
C ARG A 111 -6.39 -18.64 -35.28
N SER A 112 -5.40 -18.92 -34.43
CA SER A 112 -3.98 -18.75 -34.77
C SER A 112 -3.50 -19.68 -35.89
N ASP A 113 -2.61 -19.14 -36.75
CA ASP A 113 -2.02 -19.87 -37.87
C ASP A 113 -1.25 -21.13 -37.45
N ARG A 114 -0.71 -21.16 -36.22
CA ARG A 114 0.02 -22.33 -35.69
C ARG A 114 -0.91 -23.53 -35.50
N LEU A 115 -2.05 -23.34 -34.83
CA LEU A 115 -3.04 -24.41 -34.65
C LEU A 115 -3.71 -24.77 -35.97
N ALA A 116 -4.07 -23.77 -36.79
CA ALA A 116 -4.61 -23.99 -38.13
C ALA A 116 -3.67 -24.86 -38.98
N TRP A 117 -2.35 -24.60 -38.95
CA TRP A 117 -1.37 -25.38 -39.68
C TRP A 117 -1.31 -26.84 -39.22
N ARG A 118 -1.26 -27.08 -37.89
CA ARG A 118 -1.25 -28.46 -37.35
C ARG A 118 -2.47 -29.25 -37.82
N VAL A 119 -3.67 -28.68 -37.68
CA VAL A 119 -4.93 -29.31 -38.15
C VAL A 119 -4.95 -29.55 -39.66
N ILE A 120 -4.41 -28.62 -40.47
CA ILE A 120 -4.27 -28.80 -41.92
C ILE A 120 -3.34 -29.97 -42.25
N THR A 121 -2.25 -30.15 -41.50
CA THR A 121 -1.27 -31.22 -41.72
C THR A 121 -1.73 -32.58 -41.21
N ASP A 122 -2.31 -32.65 -40.01
CA ASP A 122 -2.78 -33.86 -39.35
C ASP A 122 -3.94 -34.50 -40.12
N LEU A 123 -5.04 -33.75 -40.31
CA LEU A 123 -6.20 -34.18 -41.11
C LEU A 123 -5.93 -34.19 -42.63
N LYS A 124 -4.70 -33.88 -43.06
CA LYS A 124 -4.25 -33.86 -44.46
C LYS A 124 -5.20 -33.10 -45.38
N LEU A 125 -5.67 -31.93 -44.94
CA LEU A 125 -6.72 -31.14 -45.63
C LEU A 125 -6.31 -30.71 -47.06
N TYR A 126 -5.01 -30.65 -47.33
CA TYR A 126 -4.44 -30.42 -48.67
C TYR A 126 -4.73 -31.56 -49.68
N GLN A 127 -5.06 -32.76 -49.21
CA GLN A 127 -5.50 -33.90 -50.02
C GLN A 127 -7.04 -33.95 -50.16
N ALA A 128 -7.77 -33.54 -49.11
CA ALA A 128 -9.23 -33.66 -49.04
C ALA A 128 -9.96 -32.83 -50.13
N PRO A 129 -10.79 -33.45 -51.00
CA PRO A 129 -11.40 -32.75 -52.15
C PRO A 129 -12.37 -31.62 -51.74
N ALA A 130 -13.02 -31.73 -50.58
CA ALA A 130 -13.91 -30.71 -50.03
C ALA A 130 -13.17 -29.41 -49.60
N PHE A 131 -11.88 -29.51 -49.28
CA PHE A 131 -11.03 -28.39 -48.86
C PHE A 131 -10.10 -27.92 -49.99
N ARG A 132 -9.29 -28.83 -50.55
CA ARG A 132 -8.25 -28.62 -51.58
C ARG A 132 -8.65 -27.66 -52.70
N GLY A 133 -9.83 -27.82 -53.32
CA GLY A 133 -10.24 -26.97 -54.44
C GLY A 133 -9.19 -26.94 -55.56
N ARG A 134 -8.73 -25.73 -55.95
CA ARG A 134 -7.69 -25.54 -56.98
C ARG A 134 -6.24 -25.62 -56.45
N PHE A 135 -6.02 -26.04 -55.20
CA PHE A 135 -4.68 -26.06 -54.58
C PHE A 135 -3.68 -26.89 -55.38
N GLY A 136 -3.96 -28.19 -55.59
CA GLY A 136 -3.03 -29.09 -56.26
C GLY A 136 -2.87 -28.89 -57.77
N SER A 137 -3.63 -27.96 -58.38
CA SER A 137 -3.34 -27.44 -59.74
C SER A 137 -2.50 -26.15 -59.71
N LYS A 138 -2.53 -25.39 -58.61
CA LYS A 138 -1.73 -24.18 -58.41
C LYS A 138 -0.33 -24.49 -57.86
N PHE A 139 -0.22 -25.52 -57.02
CA PHE A 139 1.02 -25.94 -56.37
C PHE A 139 1.24 -27.46 -56.57
N PRO A 140 1.65 -27.91 -57.77
CA PRO A 140 2.04 -29.30 -57.99
C PRO A 140 3.31 -29.65 -57.19
N GLY A 141 3.37 -30.84 -56.59
CA GLY A 141 4.54 -31.32 -55.84
C GLY A 141 4.67 -30.83 -54.40
N PHE A 142 3.62 -30.28 -53.79
CA PHE A 142 3.62 -29.83 -52.38
C PHE A 142 4.05 -30.93 -51.39
N ASN A 143 4.99 -30.61 -50.50
CA ASN A 143 5.47 -31.48 -49.42
C ASN A 143 5.15 -30.83 -48.04
N PRO A 144 4.40 -31.48 -47.14
CA PRO A 144 4.05 -30.92 -45.83
C PRO A 144 5.24 -30.76 -44.87
N ALA A 145 6.33 -31.52 -45.04
CA ALA A 145 7.50 -31.45 -44.15
C ALA A 145 8.43 -30.25 -44.44
N LYS A 146 8.31 -29.67 -45.64
CA LYS A 146 8.99 -28.43 -46.06
C LYS A 146 8.04 -27.64 -46.98
N PRO A 147 7.01 -26.99 -46.42
CA PRO A 147 6.04 -26.25 -47.21
C PRO A 147 6.71 -25.03 -47.85
N SER A 148 6.31 -24.67 -49.08
CA SER A 148 6.66 -23.36 -49.62
C SER A 148 5.81 -22.27 -48.95
N PRO A 149 6.36 -21.07 -48.68
CA PRO A 149 5.63 -20.00 -47.99
C PRO A 149 4.28 -19.67 -48.65
N ASP A 150 4.26 -19.58 -49.99
CA ASP A 150 3.05 -19.27 -50.76
C ASP A 150 1.97 -20.36 -50.66
N ALA A 151 2.37 -21.63 -50.57
CA ALA A 151 1.42 -22.75 -50.44
C ALA A 151 0.87 -22.85 -49.01
N GLN A 152 1.70 -22.58 -48.01
CA GLN A 152 1.28 -22.49 -46.61
C GLN A 152 0.31 -21.32 -46.39
N ALA A 153 0.68 -20.12 -46.83
CA ALA A 153 -0.18 -18.93 -46.73
C ALA A 153 -1.54 -19.15 -47.42
N TRP A 154 -1.56 -19.76 -48.61
CA TRP A 154 -2.82 -20.04 -49.32
C TRP A 154 -3.72 -21.05 -48.58
N LEU A 155 -3.15 -22.08 -47.94
CA LEU A 155 -3.91 -23.05 -47.14
C LEU A 155 -4.44 -22.42 -45.85
N LEU A 156 -3.63 -21.61 -45.17
CA LEU A 156 -4.01 -20.88 -43.96
C LEU A 156 -5.12 -19.86 -44.23
N GLU A 157 -4.96 -19.01 -45.24
CA GLU A 157 -5.98 -18.03 -45.65
C GLU A 157 -7.32 -18.70 -46.01
N ARG A 158 -7.26 -19.89 -46.62
CA ARG A 158 -8.44 -20.68 -46.94
C ARG A 158 -9.09 -21.34 -45.73
N PHE A 159 -8.30 -21.67 -44.71
CA PHE A 159 -8.76 -22.24 -43.45
C PHE A 159 -9.42 -21.15 -42.58
N SER A 160 -8.75 -20.01 -42.39
CA SER A 160 -9.26 -18.88 -41.60
C SER A 160 -10.56 -18.31 -42.18
N ARG A 161 -10.66 -18.18 -43.51
CA ARG A 161 -11.92 -17.80 -44.21
C ARG A 161 -13.10 -18.80 -44.01
N ARG A 162 -12.87 -19.97 -43.42
CA ARG A 162 -13.88 -21.03 -43.16
C ARG A 162 -14.09 -21.34 -41.68
N LEU A 163 -13.21 -20.83 -40.82
CA LEU A 163 -13.25 -20.97 -39.38
C LEU A 163 -13.91 -19.72 -38.78
N HIS A 164 -14.93 -19.93 -37.96
CA HIS A 164 -15.57 -18.87 -37.18
C HIS A 164 -15.50 -19.26 -35.71
N VAL A 165 -14.71 -18.51 -34.94
CA VAL A 165 -14.61 -18.65 -33.47
C VAL A 165 -15.23 -17.40 -32.85
N GLU A 166 -16.15 -17.58 -31.91
CA GLU A 166 -16.88 -16.48 -31.25
C GLU A 166 -16.94 -16.73 -29.73
N ALA A 167 -16.51 -15.75 -28.94
CA ALA A 167 -16.80 -15.72 -27.51
C ALA A 167 -18.29 -15.40 -27.28
N MET A 168 -18.99 -16.17 -26.44
CA MET A 168 -20.41 -15.98 -26.19
C MET A 168 -20.63 -15.00 -25.01
N PRO A 169 -21.20 -13.80 -25.25
CA PRO A 169 -21.24 -12.75 -24.25
C PRO A 169 -22.02 -13.17 -22.99
N ARG A 170 -21.48 -12.80 -21.81
CA ARG A 170 -22.01 -13.15 -20.48
C ARG A 170 -22.00 -14.66 -20.16
N THR A 171 -21.15 -15.45 -20.82
CA THR A 171 -20.93 -16.88 -20.50
C THR A 171 -19.43 -17.20 -20.59
N LEU A 172 -18.94 -18.25 -19.93
CA LEU A 172 -17.53 -18.71 -20.09
C LEU A 172 -17.33 -19.61 -21.33
N LEU A 173 -18.19 -19.46 -22.35
CA LEU A 173 -18.24 -20.35 -23.51
C LEU A 173 -17.66 -19.70 -24.78
N VAL A 174 -16.74 -20.40 -25.43
CA VAL A 174 -16.29 -20.11 -26.79
C VAL A 174 -16.93 -21.11 -27.76
N LYS A 175 -17.55 -20.59 -28.82
CA LYS A 175 -18.20 -21.38 -29.86
C LYS A 175 -17.29 -21.43 -31.10
N VAL A 176 -16.79 -22.62 -31.40
CA VAL A 176 -15.96 -22.89 -32.58
C VAL A 176 -16.86 -23.46 -33.69
N ARG A 177 -16.77 -22.92 -34.90
CA ARG A 177 -17.53 -23.38 -36.06
C ARG A 177 -16.65 -23.49 -37.29
N PHE A 178 -16.86 -24.51 -38.11
CA PHE A 178 -16.15 -24.67 -39.38
C PHE A 178 -17.09 -25.04 -40.52
N ARG A 179 -16.97 -24.35 -41.66
CA ARG A 179 -17.85 -24.52 -42.82
C ARG A 179 -17.11 -25.18 -44.00
N CYS A 180 -17.56 -26.36 -44.41
CA CYS A 180 -16.99 -27.13 -45.51
C CYS A 180 -18.08 -27.73 -46.43
N ARG A 181 -17.67 -28.34 -47.55
CA ARG A 181 -18.59 -29.04 -48.47
C ARG A 181 -18.94 -30.46 -48.02
N ASP A 182 -18.20 -30.99 -47.05
CA ASP A 182 -18.40 -32.32 -46.48
C ASP A 182 -18.70 -32.16 -44.99
N ALA A 183 -19.82 -32.73 -44.56
CA ALA A 183 -20.30 -32.67 -43.19
C ALA A 183 -19.38 -33.43 -42.21
N ALA A 184 -18.80 -34.56 -42.62
CA ALA A 184 -17.92 -35.35 -41.77
C ALA A 184 -16.60 -34.59 -41.53
N LEU A 185 -16.01 -34.05 -42.60
CA LEU A 185 -14.81 -33.22 -42.53
C LEU A 185 -15.02 -31.94 -41.70
N SER A 186 -16.19 -31.29 -41.77
CA SER A 186 -16.49 -30.13 -40.92
C SER A 186 -16.41 -30.46 -39.43
N ALA A 187 -16.97 -31.60 -39.01
CA ALA A 187 -16.93 -32.04 -37.60
C ALA A 187 -15.52 -32.44 -37.16
N ALA A 188 -14.81 -33.21 -38.00
CA ALA A 188 -13.44 -33.64 -37.74
C ALA A 188 -12.48 -32.45 -37.54
N VAL A 189 -12.58 -31.40 -38.37
CA VAL A 189 -11.74 -30.19 -38.26
C VAL A 189 -11.95 -29.46 -36.94
N VAL A 190 -13.19 -29.32 -36.47
CA VAL A 190 -13.46 -28.62 -35.19
C VAL A 190 -12.95 -29.44 -34.00
N ASN A 191 -13.18 -30.76 -33.98
CA ASN A 191 -12.71 -31.61 -32.89
C ASN A 191 -11.18 -31.72 -32.87
N ALA A 192 -10.53 -31.81 -34.03
CA ALA A 192 -9.07 -31.79 -34.13
C ALA A 192 -8.46 -30.45 -33.67
N LEU A 193 -9.07 -29.31 -34.01
CA LEU A 193 -8.61 -28.00 -33.55
C LEU A 193 -8.65 -27.86 -32.03
N ILE A 194 -9.71 -28.38 -31.39
CA ILE A 194 -9.83 -28.40 -29.93
C ILE A 194 -8.82 -29.36 -29.30
N GLY A 195 -8.61 -30.54 -29.89
CA GLY A 195 -7.61 -31.52 -29.45
C GLY A 195 -6.17 -30.98 -29.53
N GLU A 196 -5.80 -30.36 -30.65
CA GLU A 196 -4.50 -29.70 -30.84
C GLU A 196 -4.27 -28.55 -29.87
N TYR A 197 -5.30 -27.75 -29.59
CA TYR A 197 -5.19 -26.71 -28.57
C TYR A 197 -4.98 -27.30 -27.17
N ARG A 198 -5.72 -28.35 -26.79
CA ARG A 198 -5.50 -29.05 -25.50
C ARG A 198 -4.07 -29.57 -25.36
N ALA A 199 -3.57 -30.26 -26.39
CA ALA A 199 -2.21 -30.79 -26.40
C ALA A 199 -1.15 -29.69 -26.33
N GLN A 200 -1.35 -28.57 -27.03
CA GLN A 200 -0.45 -27.41 -26.96
C GLN A 200 -0.48 -26.75 -25.59
N GLU A 201 -1.65 -26.60 -24.97
CA GLU A 201 -1.81 -26.00 -23.64
C GLU A 201 -1.12 -26.87 -22.57
N THR A 202 -1.35 -28.19 -22.56
CA THR A 202 -0.68 -29.09 -21.61
C THR A 202 0.84 -29.11 -21.81
N GLU A 203 1.32 -29.12 -23.05
CA GLU A 203 2.76 -29.03 -23.35
C GLU A 203 3.36 -27.70 -22.87
N SER A 204 2.65 -26.58 -23.09
CA SER A 204 3.09 -25.26 -22.63
C SER A 204 3.12 -25.17 -21.11
N GLN A 205 2.17 -25.78 -20.41
CA GLN A 205 2.15 -25.85 -18.95
C GLN A 205 3.26 -26.75 -18.41
N ILE A 206 3.48 -27.93 -18.99
CA ILE A 206 4.62 -28.82 -18.66
C ILE A 206 5.94 -28.05 -18.79
N GLN A 207 6.14 -27.34 -19.91
CA GLN A 207 7.37 -26.57 -20.13
C GLN A 207 7.51 -25.41 -19.15
N ALA A 208 6.44 -24.67 -18.84
CA ALA A 208 6.47 -23.58 -17.86
C ALA A 208 6.77 -24.08 -16.44
N THR A 209 6.10 -25.15 -16.00
CA THR A 209 6.33 -25.76 -14.68
C THR A 209 7.70 -26.39 -14.57
N ALA A 210 8.21 -27.05 -15.62
CA ALA A 210 9.57 -27.58 -15.64
C ALA A 210 10.62 -26.45 -15.59
N GLN A 211 10.41 -25.33 -16.29
CA GLN A 211 11.29 -24.16 -16.20
C GLN A 211 11.26 -23.53 -14.81
N ALA A 212 10.08 -23.38 -14.20
CA ALA A 212 9.92 -22.86 -12.84
C ALA A 212 10.59 -23.78 -11.80
N SER A 213 10.39 -25.10 -11.91
CA SER A 213 11.03 -26.10 -11.03
C SER A 213 12.56 -26.10 -11.18
N ASN A 214 13.10 -25.99 -12.41
CA ASN A 214 14.53 -25.85 -12.64
C ASN A 214 15.09 -24.54 -12.06
N TRP A 215 14.36 -23.43 -12.17
CA TRP A 215 14.75 -22.15 -11.56
C TRP A 215 14.73 -22.21 -10.03
N LEU A 216 13.67 -22.75 -9.43
CA LEU A 216 13.58 -22.99 -7.98
C LEU A 216 14.71 -23.89 -7.49
N SER A 217 15.04 -24.96 -8.23
CA SER A 217 16.16 -25.86 -7.89
C SER A 217 17.52 -25.16 -7.93
N ALA A 218 17.73 -24.23 -8.87
CA ALA A 218 18.94 -23.43 -8.95
C ALA A 218 19.04 -22.43 -7.78
N GLN A 219 17.94 -21.74 -7.46
CA GLN A 219 17.86 -20.85 -6.29
C GLN A 219 18.03 -21.60 -4.97
N LEU A 220 17.51 -22.82 -4.86
CA LEU A 220 17.69 -23.67 -3.69
C LEU A 220 19.17 -24.06 -3.47
N ALA A 221 19.92 -24.27 -4.56
CA ALA A 221 21.36 -24.56 -4.49
C ALA A 221 22.17 -23.32 -4.05
N GLU A 222 21.89 -22.16 -4.62
CA GLU A 222 22.50 -20.87 -4.23
C GLU A 222 22.20 -20.51 -2.77
N LEU A 223 20.93 -20.66 -2.36
CA LEU A 223 20.49 -20.38 -1.00
C LEU A 223 21.06 -21.40 0.01
N LYS A 224 21.27 -22.66 -0.38
CA LYS A 224 21.98 -23.63 0.44
C LYS A 224 23.44 -23.24 0.66
N GLU A 225 24.15 -22.81 -0.39
CA GLU A 225 25.53 -22.33 -0.25
C GLU A 225 25.60 -21.10 0.68
N ARG A 226 24.60 -20.21 0.61
CA ARG A 226 24.46 -19.07 1.53
C ARG A 226 24.20 -19.50 2.97
N VAL A 227 23.27 -20.45 3.23
CA VAL A 227 23.03 -20.99 4.59
C VAL A 227 24.30 -21.65 5.15
N ASP A 228 24.99 -22.48 4.36
CA ASP A 228 26.25 -23.11 4.76
C ASP A 228 27.34 -22.06 5.07
N ALA A 229 27.36 -20.92 4.36
CA ALA A 229 28.29 -19.83 4.59
C ALA A 229 27.95 -19.02 5.86
N ASP A 230 26.68 -18.63 6.03
CA ASP A 230 26.19 -17.87 7.20
C ASP A 230 26.40 -18.68 8.49
N GLN A 231 26.07 -19.99 8.49
CA GLN A 231 26.31 -20.88 9.62
C GLN A 231 27.79 -21.07 9.96
N ARG A 232 28.67 -21.22 8.95
CA ARG A 232 30.12 -21.30 9.18
C ARG A 232 30.70 -20.00 9.71
N ARG A 233 30.17 -18.85 9.28
CA ARG A 233 30.58 -17.54 9.78
C ARG A 233 30.23 -17.39 11.26
N LEU A 234 28.99 -17.72 11.64
CA LEU A 234 28.55 -17.74 13.03
C LEU A 234 29.43 -18.65 13.89
N ALA A 235 29.57 -19.92 13.50
CA ALA A 235 30.37 -20.89 14.26
C ALA A 235 31.86 -20.49 14.37
N ALA A 236 32.42 -19.80 13.36
CA ALA A 236 33.78 -19.26 13.42
C ALA A 236 33.88 -18.05 14.37
N PHE A 237 32.86 -17.21 14.44
CA PHE A 237 32.77 -16.08 15.35
C PHE A 237 32.64 -16.54 16.81
N GLU A 238 31.68 -17.43 17.09
CA GLU A 238 31.49 -18.07 18.41
C GLU A 238 32.78 -18.74 18.90
N ALA A 239 33.46 -19.50 18.03
CA ALA A 239 34.73 -20.15 18.35
C ALA A 239 35.90 -19.17 18.57
N GLN A 240 35.93 -18.04 17.84
CA GLN A 240 36.97 -17.01 18.00
C GLN A 240 36.78 -16.21 19.30
N HIS A 241 35.54 -15.83 19.61
CA HIS A 241 35.21 -15.01 20.78
C HIS A 241 34.95 -15.85 22.05
N LYS A 242 34.97 -17.19 21.92
CA LYS A 242 34.65 -18.16 22.97
C LYS A 242 33.24 -17.98 23.55
N ILE A 243 32.32 -17.48 22.74
CA ILE A 243 30.88 -17.41 23.06
C ILE A 243 30.30 -18.81 22.87
N VAL A 244 30.77 -19.76 23.68
CA VAL A 244 30.27 -21.14 23.72
C VAL A 244 29.34 -21.25 24.93
N GLY A 245 28.31 -20.42 24.92
CA GLY A 245 27.07 -20.69 25.63
C GLY A 245 26.20 -21.55 24.72
N GLU A 246 26.26 -22.87 24.88
CA GLU A 246 25.03 -23.64 24.68
C GLU A 246 24.04 -23.07 25.71
N PRO A 247 22.84 -22.61 25.33
CA PRO A 247 21.85 -22.29 26.32
C PRO A 247 21.56 -23.59 27.09
N GLU A 248 21.82 -23.59 28.40
CA GLU A 248 21.21 -24.61 29.26
C GLU A 248 19.70 -24.37 29.17
N ILE A 249 19.07 -25.14 28.27
CA ILE A 249 17.63 -25.32 28.25
C ILE A 249 17.36 -26.16 29.50
N ASP A 250 17.07 -25.47 30.61
CA ASP A 250 16.57 -26.12 31.81
C ASP A 250 15.29 -26.90 31.47
N SER A 251 14.97 -27.91 32.29
CA SER A 251 14.04 -28.99 31.91
C SER A 251 12.59 -28.57 31.60
N ASN A 252 12.29 -27.27 31.70
CA ASN A 252 11.01 -26.65 31.37
C ASN A 252 10.97 -25.99 29.97
N GLY A 253 12.10 -25.79 29.29
CA GLY A 253 12.16 -25.26 27.92
C GLY A 253 12.36 -23.74 27.80
N ASP A 254 12.59 -23.04 28.91
CA ASP A 254 13.03 -21.64 28.88
C ASP A 254 14.55 -21.56 28.60
N ALA A 255 15.02 -20.37 28.23
CA ALA A 255 16.43 -20.11 28.00
C ALA A 255 17.06 -19.60 29.30
N GLY A 256 17.93 -20.39 29.93
CA GLY A 256 18.67 -19.98 31.12
C GLY A 256 19.46 -18.68 30.88
N GLU A 257 19.29 -17.70 31.77
CA GLU A 257 20.01 -16.42 31.71
C GLU A 257 21.53 -16.66 31.82
N THR A 258 22.28 -16.26 30.79
CA THR A 258 23.72 -16.47 30.69
C THR A 258 24.49 -15.72 31.80
N GLU A 259 25.70 -16.19 32.13
CA GLU A 259 26.52 -15.83 33.31
C GLU A 259 27.04 -14.36 33.41
N HIS A 260 26.39 -13.38 32.80
CA HIS A 260 26.85 -11.98 32.70
C HIS A 260 26.81 -11.17 34.01
N THR A 261 26.31 -11.76 35.10
CA THR A 261 26.31 -11.10 36.42
C THR A 261 27.72 -10.81 36.92
N ALA A 262 28.74 -11.62 36.61
CA ALA A 262 30.07 -11.48 37.18
C ALA A 262 30.75 -10.12 36.86
N GLU A 263 30.66 -9.65 35.62
CA GLU A 263 31.28 -8.38 35.21
C GLU A 263 30.44 -7.16 35.62
N GLN A 264 29.10 -7.24 35.53
CA GLN A 264 28.22 -6.21 36.07
C GLN A 264 28.40 -6.04 37.59
N LEU A 265 28.55 -7.13 38.34
CA LEU A 265 28.86 -7.08 39.77
C LEU A 265 30.23 -6.46 40.06
N ALA A 266 31.25 -6.72 39.22
CA ALA A 266 32.55 -6.07 39.33
C ALA A 266 32.47 -4.55 39.05
N MET A 267 31.65 -4.13 38.07
CA MET A 267 31.39 -2.72 37.79
C MET A 267 30.74 -2.02 38.98
N ASP A 268 29.72 -2.64 39.57
CA ASP A 268 28.98 -2.11 40.71
C ASP A 268 29.87 -2.00 41.96
N GLU A 269 30.72 -3.01 42.20
CA GLU A 269 31.69 -3.01 43.31
C GLU A 269 32.77 -1.92 43.13
N PHE A 270 33.37 -1.78 41.95
CA PHE A 270 34.33 -0.69 41.70
C PHE A 270 33.67 0.70 41.79
N SER A 271 32.41 0.83 41.39
CA SER A 271 31.64 2.08 41.55
C SER A 271 31.47 2.45 43.03
N ARG A 272 31.08 1.49 43.89
CA ARG A 272 30.99 1.67 45.35
C ARG A 272 32.34 1.99 45.99
N GLN A 273 33.41 1.32 45.55
CA GLN A 273 34.77 1.61 46.00
C GLN A 273 35.23 3.01 45.59
N LEU A 274 34.85 3.50 44.40
CA LEU A 274 35.20 4.84 43.93
C LEU A 274 34.53 5.92 44.79
N VAL A 275 33.23 5.77 45.10
CA VAL A 275 32.50 6.69 46.00
C VAL A 275 33.18 6.75 47.37
N THR A 276 33.60 5.59 47.90
CA THR A 276 34.31 5.49 49.18
C THR A 276 35.67 6.18 49.11
N ALA A 277 36.51 5.87 48.11
CA ALA A 277 37.83 6.47 47.94
C ALA A 277 37.78 7.98 47.68
N THR A 278 36.79 8.46 46.94
CA THR A 278 36.55 9.90 46.70
C THR A 278 36.18 10.61 48.00
N THR A 279 35.35 9.97 48.83
CA THR A 279 34.98 10.49 50.16
C THR A 279 36.21 10.58 51.07
N ASP A 280 37.01 9.51 51.14
CA ASP A 280 38.27 9.48 51.89
C ASP A 280 39.23 10.60 51.44
N ARG A 281 39.38 10.81 50.12
CA ARG A 281 40.22 11.88 49.56
C ARG A 281 39.71 13.27 49.93
N ILE A 282 38.41 13.53 49.85
CA ILE A 282 37.81 14.83 50.20
C ILE A 282 38.03 15.15 51.68
N VAL A 283 37.85 14.17 52.57
CA VAL A 283 38.10 14.33 54.01
C VAL A 283 39.58 14.61 54.28
N ALA A 284 40.50 13.80 53.74
CA ALA A 284 41.94 14.00 53.93
C ALA A 284 42.46 15.32 53.33
N GLU A 285 41.89 15.77 52.20
CA GLU A 285 42.20 17.09 51.61
C GLU A 285 41.76 18.24 52.53
N ALA A 286 40.56 18.13 53.12
CA ALA A 286 40.03 19.12 54.05
C ALA A 286 40.85 19.19 55.35
N GLU A 287 41.21 18.03 55.92
CA GLU A 287 42.09 17.92 57.09
C GLU A 287 43.46 18.54 56.84
N TYR A 288 44.13 18.17 55.74
CA TYR A 288 45.41 18.75 55.34
C TYR A 288 45.32 20.28 55.15
N ARG A 289 44.28 20.76 54.46
CA ARG A 289 44.08 22.20 54.23
C ARG A 289 43.83 22.96 55.54
N ALA A 290 43.08 22.37 56.48
CA ALA A 290 42.86 22.96 57.80
C ALA A 290 44.16 22.98 58.62
N ALA A 291 44.93 21.88 58.62
CA ALA A 291 46.21 21.77 59.32
C ALA A 291 47.30 22.69 58.76
N ALA A 292 47.27 23.00 57.46
CA ALA A 292 48.22 23.91 56.81
C ALA A 292 47.85 25.40 56.97
N GLN A 293 46.60 25.73 57.30
CA GLN A 293 46.11 27.11 57.47
C GLN A 293 45.88 27.54 58.92
N GLY A 294 45.72 26.58 59.85
CA GLY A 294 45.51 26.80 61.28
C GLY A 294 46.44 25.94 62.14
N ASP A 295 46.07 25.71 63.40
CA ASP A 295 46.81 24.81 64.29
C ASP A 295 46.48 23.33 63.95
N PRO A 296 47.46 22.47 63.59
CA PRO A 296 47.20 21.06 63.26
C PRO A 296 46.61 20.29 64.45
N GLU A 297 46.90 20.71 65.68
CA GLU A 297 46.35 20.15 66.91
C GLU A 297 44.83 20.32 67.01
N GLN A 298 44.28 21.44 66.52
CA GLN A 298 42.84 21.70 66.58
C GLN A 298 42.07 20.81 65.60
N VAL A 299 42.69 20.41 64.48
CA VAL A 299 42.13 19.46 63.52
C VAL A 299 42.03 18.06 64.16
N ILE A 300 43.10 17.61 64.82
CA ILE A 300 43.11 16.34 65.57
C ILE A 300 42.13 16.39 66.76
N ALA A 301 42.02 17.53 67.44
CA ALA A 301 41.08 17.71 68.55
C ALA A 301 39.60 17.72 68.12
N SER A 302 39.30 18.08 66.86
CA SER A 302 37.93 18.19 66.35
C SER A 302 37.40 16.95 65.61
N ASP A 303 38.26 16.11 65.03
CA ASP A 303 37.84 14.80 64.49
C ASP A 303 38.25 13.62 65.39
N ALA A 304 37.25 12.96 65.99
CA ALA A 304 37.43 11.79 66.84
C ALA A 304 38.06 10.58 66.11
N ARG A 305 37.98 10.51 64.76
CA ARG A 305 38.63 9.45 63.97
C ARG A 305 40.14 9.60 63.99
N LEU A 306 40.66 10.83 63.92
CA LEU A 306 42.10 11.11 63.97
C LEU A 306 42.69 10.74 65.33
N GLN A 307 41.94 10.97 66.42
CA GLN A 307 42.31 10.57 67.78
C GLN A 307 42.36 9.04 67.93
N ALA A 308 41.38 8.33 67.37
CA ALA A 308 41.33 6.87 67.39
C ALA A 308 42.38 6.21 66.48
N ALA A 309 42.81 6.88 65.40
CA ALA A 309 43.67 6.31 64.37
C ALA A 309 45.11 6.00 64.80
N GLY A 310 45.58 6.52 65.95
CA GLY A 310 46.90 6.23 66.55
C GLY A 310 48.14 6.74 65.77
N ASN A 311 48.01 6.98 64.46
CA ASN A 311 49.06 7.45 63.56
C ASN A 311 49.49 8.92 63.83
N PHE A 312 48.62 9.70 64.48
CA PHE A 312 48.85 11.07 64.91
C PHE A 312 49.15 11.12 66.41
N ALA A 313 50.30 10.59 66.81
CA ALA A 313 50.71 10.52 68.22
C ALA A 313 50.90 11.91 68.86
N THR A 314 49.94 12.34 69.69
CA THR A 314 49.94 13.63 70.42
C THR A 314 50.80 13.64 71.68
N ALA A 315 51.28 12.48 72.16
CA ALA A 315 51.96 12.38 73.46
C ALA A 315 53.18 13.31 73.63
N LEU A 316 53.92 13.60 72.55
CA LEU A 316 55.03 14.56 72.57
C LEU A 316 54.55 16.02 72.63
N LEU A 317 53.44 16.33 71.94
CA LEU A 317 52.76 17.62 72.01
C LEU A 317 52.18 17.88 73.40
N GLU A 318 51.55 16.89 74.02
CA GLU A 318 51.06 16.97 75.40
C GLU A 318 52.21 17.23 76.39
N GLN A 319 53.36 16.57 76.20
CA GLN A 319 54.57 16.85 76.98
C GLN A 319 55.10 18.28 76.75
N ILE A 320 55.07 18.77 75.51
CA ILE A 320 55.44 20.14 75.13
C ILE A 320 54.51 21.16 75.81
N HIS A 321 53.18 20.95 75.78
CA HIS A 321 52.18 21.82 76.40
C HIS A 321 52.28 21.85 77.92
N ALA A 322 52.41 20.68 78.57
CA ALA A 322 52.61 20.60 80.01
C ALA A 322 53.86 21.38 80.42
N ARG A 323 54.99 21.13 79.73
CA ARG A 323 56.26 21.80 80.03
C ARG A 323 56.23 23.30 79.76
N ARG A 324 55.51 23.74 78.72
CA ARG A 324 55.25 25.15 78.43
C ARG A 324 54.45 25.80 79.56
N SER A 325 53.35 25.19 79.97
CA SER A 325 52.46 25.74 81.00
C SER A 325 53.17 25.87 82.35
N ASP A 326 53.99 24.88 82.74
CA ASP A 326 54.84 24.95 83.94
C ASP A 326 55.75 26.18 83.91
N LEU A 327 56.44 26.40 82.78
CA LEU A 327 57.39 27.51 82.60
C LEU A 327 56.69 28.87 82.50
N GLU A 328 55.53 28.96 81.85
CA GLU A 328 54.71 30.17 81.81
C GLU A 328 54.19 30.54 83.22
N GLN A 329 53.83 29.55 84.05
CA GLN A 329 53.47 29.77 85.45
C GLN A 329 54.67 30.21 86.31
N GLU A 330 55.84 29.57 86.16
CA GLU A 330 57.10 29.99 86.84
C GLU A 330 57.47 31.43 86.43
N GLN A 331 57.33 31.77 85.15
CA GLN A 331 57.56 33.12 84.62
C GLN A 331 56.56 34.15 85.18
N ALA A 332 55.27 33.81 85.24
CA ALA A 332 54.23 34.68 85.77
C ALA A 332 54.43 34.98 87.26
N GLN A 333 54.81 33.98 88.06
CA GLN A 333 55.11 34.16 89.48
C GLN A 333 56.36 35.04 89.68
N LEU A 334 57.47 34.70 89.02
CA LEU A 334 58.74 35.43 89.17
C LEU A 334 58.70 36.86 88.61
N SER A 335 57.92 37.11 87.56
CA SER A 335 57.79 38.45 86.98
C SER A 335 56.98 39.41 87.84
N VAL A 336 56.02 38.91 88.63
CA VAL A 336 55.27 39.70 89.61
C VAL A 336 56.13 40.07 90.83
N GLU A 337 57.00 39.15 91.30
CA GLU A 337 57.79 39.36 92.51
C GLU A 337 59.13 40.09 92.26
N HIS A 338 59.78 39.88 91.10
CA HIS A 338 61.13 40.39 90.83
C HIS A 338 61.27 41.20 89.52
N GLY A 339 60.21 41.34 88.73
CA GLY A 339 60.19 42.12 87.50
C GLY A 339 60.86 41.43 86.30
N ALA A 340 60.62 41.98 85.10
CA ALA A 340 60.96 41.34 83.82
C ALA A 340 62.47 41.14 83.57
N SER A 341 63.35 41.85 84.28
CA SER A 341 64.81 41.81 84.06
C SER A 341 65.54 40.80 84.96
N PHE A 342 64.83 40.02 85.78
CA PHE A 342 65.45 39.07 86.70
C PHE A 342 66.14 37.92 85.91
N PRO A 343 67.39 37.52 86.23
CA PRO A 343 68.15 36.56 85.41
C PRO A 343 67.43 35.23 85.14
N ARG A 344 66.65 34.73 86.10
CA ARG A 344 65.84 33.51 85.96
C ARG A 344 64.67 33.68 84.98
N VAL A 345 64.06 34.87 84.91
CA VAL A 345 62.97 35.17 83.95
C VAL A 345 63.51 35.20 82.52
N VAL A 346 64.75 35.67 82.32
CA VAL A 346 65.44 35.64 81.01
C VAL A 346 65.83 34.20 80.62
N GLU A 347 66.26 33.39 81.58
CA GLU A 347 66.53 31.95 81.36
C GLU A 347 65.26 31.20 80.95
N ILE A 348 64.14 31.40 81.66
CA ILE A 348 62.83 30.80 81.32
C ILE A 348 62.35 31.29 79.95
N GLY A 349 62.52 32.57 79.63
CA GLY A 349 62.19 33.11 78.30
C GLY A 349 62.90 32.39 77.17
N ARG A 350 64.19 32.05 77.34
CA ARG A 350 64.92 31.22 76.36
C ARG A 350 64.46 29.77 76.31
N GLN A 351 64.07 29.18 77.44
CA GLN A 351 63.50 27.84 77.45
C GLN A 351 62.15 27.80 76.74
N LEU A 352 61.33 28.85 76.84
CA LEU A 352 60.09 29.00 76.08
C LEU A 352 60.37 29.18 74.58
N GLU A 353 61.38 29.97 74.17
CA GLU A 353 61.80 30.06 72.76
C GLU A 353 62.28 28.71 72.18
N ASP A 354 62.96 27.88 72.97
CA ASP A 354 63.35 26.52 72.56
C ASP A 354 62.14 25.59 72.43
N ILE A 355 61.17 25.67 73.35
CA ILE A 355 59.91 24.91 73.28
C ILE A 355 59.06 25.36 72.09
N ASP A 356 58.98 26.66 71.79
CA ASP A 356 58.29 27.18 70.59
C ASP A 356 58.94 26.68 69.29
N ARG A 357 60.26 26.53 69.26
CA ARG A 357 60.97 25.90 68.13
C ARG A 357 60.70 24.40 68.03
N GLN A 358 60.61 23.69 69.15
CA GLN A 358 60.23 22.28 69.18
C GLN A 358 58.78 22.08 68.73
N LYS A 359 57.84 22.90 69.20
CA LYS A 359 56.44 22.87 68.79
C LYS A 359 56.31 23.02 67.27
N LYS A 360 56.88 24.09 66.71
CA LYS A 360 56.86 24.32 65.25
C LYS A 360 57.49 23.19 64.45
N ALA A 361 58.52 22.52 64.98
CA ALA A 361 59.14 21.38 64.31
C ALA A 361 58.25 20.12 64.33
N GLU A 362 57.44 19.91 65.38
CA GLU A 362 56.43 18.84 65.40
C GLU A 362 55.18 19.22 64.58
N ASP A 363 54.70 20.47 64.63
CA ASP A 363 53.60 20.97 63.79
C ASP A 363 53.88 20.72 62.30
N THR A 364 55.10 21.03 61.83
CA THR A 364 55.53 20.75 60.45
C THR A 364 55.51 19.25 60.13
N LYS A 365 55.91 18.36 61.06
CA LYS A 365 55.82 16.91 60.86
C LYS A 365 54.39 16.40 60.82
N LEU A 366 53.47 17.03 61.56
CA LEU A 366 52.04 16.70 61.52
C LEU A 366 51.42 17.10 60.18
N ILE A 367 51.73 18.31 59.68
CA ILE A 367 51.31 18.76 58.34
C ILE A 367 51.81 17.81 57.25
N GLU A 368 53.06 17.34 57.34
CA GLU A 368 53.62 16.36 56.40
C GLU A 368 52.89 14.99 56.47
N ARG A 369 52.45 14.54 57.66
CA ARG A 369 51.61 13.32 57.79
C ARG A 369 50.23 13.50 57.17
N PHE A 370 49.60 14.66 57.36
CA PHE A 370 48.33 14.98 56.69
C PHE A 370 48.50 15.06 55.16
N HIS A 371 49.62 15.60 54.68
CA HIS A 371 49.94 15.60 53.25
C HIS A 371 50.06 14.17 52.71
N GLY A 372 50.79 13.31 53.40
CA GLY A 372 50.94 11.89 53.05
C GLY A 372 49.63 11.09 53.10
N SER A 373 48.72 11.37 54.06
CA SER A 373 47.40 10.72 54.10
C SER A 373 46.51 11.16 52.94
N TRP A 374 46.49 12.45 52.61
CA TRP A 374 45.80 12.96 51.43
C TRP A 374 46.34 12.37 50.12
N GLN A 375 47.67 12.30 49.97
CA GLN A 375 48.29 11.70 48.80
C GLN A 375 47.96 10.21 48.67
N THR A 376 47.97 9.46 49.78
CA THR A 376 47.57 8.04 49.79
C THR A 376 46.09 7.87 49.38
N ALA A 377 45.20 8.75 49.81
CA ALA A 377 43.79 8.72 49.42
C ALA A 377 43.58 9.11 47.94
N LEU A 378 44.35 10.06 47.41
CA LEU A 378 44.37 10.43 46.00
C LEU A 378 44.84 9.26 45.11
N ASP A 379 45.95 8.62 45.46
CA ASP A 379 46.49 7.46 44.74
C ASP A 379 45.49 6.29 44.72
N ARG A 380 44.77 6.07 45.84
CA ARG A 380 43.70 5.07 45.94
C ARG A 380 42.51 5.40 45.04
N GLU A 381 42.06 6.66 45.00
CA GLU A 381 40.99 7.09 44.10
C GLU A 381 41.38 6.88 42.63
N GLU A 382 42.61 7.24 42.25
CA GLU A 382 43.10 7.05 40.88
C GLU A 382 43.22 5.57 40.47
N LEU A 383 43.65 4.70 41.40
CA LEU A 383 43.72 3.26 41.15
C LEU A 383 42.33 2.64 40.92
N VAL A 384 41.34 2.97 41.77
CA VAL A 384 39.97 2.45 41.62
C VAL A 384 39.29 3.02 40.36
N ARG A 385 39.57 4.28 40.01
CA ARG A 385 39.08 4.89 38.76
C ARG A 385 39.62 4.14 37.53
N LYS A 386 40.91 3.80 37.52
CA LYS A 386 41.55 3.02 36.44
C LYS A 386 40.99 1.60 36.32
N SER A 387 40.71 0.91 37.43
CA SER A 387 40.07 -0.42 37.36
C SER A 387 38.63 -0.35 36.86
N LEU A 388 37.88 0.70 37.21
CA LEU A 388 36.55 0.97 36.67
C LEU A 388 36.58 1.27 35.16
N GLU A 389 37.52 2.11 34.70
CA GLU A 389 37.75 2.39 33.27
C GLU A 389 38.17 1.13 32.49
N GLN A 390 39.00 0.26 33.08
CA GLN A 390 39.36 -1.00 32.45
C GLN A 390 38.16 -1.94 32.32
N ALA A 391 37.45 -2.21 33.42
CA ALA A 391 36.31 -3.12 33.45
C ALA A 391 35.14 -2.63 32.56
N THR A 392 34.88 -1.31 32.50
CA THR A 392 33.89 -0.76 31.54
C THR A 392 34.33 -1.01 30.10
N SER A 393 35.62 -0.86 29.78
CA SER A 393 36.14 -1.12 28.43
C SER A 393 36.17 -2.61 28.05
N GLU A 394 36.13 -3.51 29.02
CA GLU A 394 36.08 -4.96 28.82
C GLU A 394 34.62 -5.40 28.62
N GLY A 395 33.71 -5.00 29.52
CA GLY A 395 32.28 -5.24 29.38
C GLY A 395 31.67 -4.64 28.10
N MET A 396 32.12 -3.46 27.66
CA MET A 396 31.67 -2.90 26.37
C MET A 396 32.05 -3.77 25.17
N LYS A 397 33.23 -4.41 25.17
CA LYS A 397 33.66 -5.30 24.06
C LYS A 397 32.89 -6.61 24.06
N LEU A 398 32.51 -7.11 25.24
CA LEU A 398 31.70 -8.32 25.37
C LEU A 398 30.27 -8.05 24.91
N ASN A 399 29.67 -6.94 25.33
CA ASN A 399 28.36 -6.50 24.85
C ASN A 399 28.34 -6.21 23.33
N GLU A 400 29.42 -5.64 22.77
CA GLU A 400 29.59 -5.48 21.31
C GLU A 400 29.64 -6.85 20.60
N ALA A 401 30.45 -7.79 21.11
CA ALA A 401 30.54 -9.14 20.53
C ALA A 401 29.24 -9.95 20.65
N GLU A 402 28.49 -9.81 21.76
CA GLU A 402 27.17 -10.43 21.94
C GLU A 402 26.12 -9.82 20.99
N THR A 403 26.18 -8.51 20.76
CA THR A 403 25.33 -7.83 19.77
C THR A 403 25.62 -8.34 18.35
N GLU A 404 26.90 -8.50 17.99
CA GLU A 404 27.29 -9.10 16.70
C GLU A 404 26.87 -10.57 16.58
N ASP A 405 27.00 -11.37 17.65
CA ASP A 405 26.53 -12.76 17.70
C ASP A 405 25.02 -12.86 17.46
N ALA A 406 24.22 -12.06 18.17
CA ALA A 406 22.77 -12.01 18.02
C ALA A 406 22.34 -11.65 16.59
N ILE A 407 23.04 -10.70 15.95
CA ILE A 407 22.81 -10.33 14.54
C ILE A 407 23.17 -11.50 13.61
N MET A 408 24.33 -12.14 13.78
CA MET A 408 24.75 -13.27 12.94
C MET A 408 23.85 -14.50 13.12
N ARG A 409 23.35 -14.77 14.34
CA ARG A 409 22.33 -15.78 14.62
C ARG A 409 21.01 -15.46 13.92
N GLN A 410 20.56 -14.21 13.97
CA GLN A 410 19.34 -13.78 13.27
C GLN A 410 19.48 -13.91 11.74
N GLU A 411 20.63 -13.52 11.17
CA GLU A 411 20.91 -13.68 9.73
C GLU A 411 20.94 -15.16 9.31
N ALA A 412 21.63 -16.03 10.07
CA ALA A 412 21.71 -17.46 9.80
C ALA A 412 20.32 -18.13 9.86
N ASN A 413 19.51 -17.80 10.87
CA ASN A 413 18.14 -18.29 11.01
C ASN A 413 17.25 -17.79 9.87
N ALA A 414 17.31 -16.50 9.52
CA ALA A 414 16.52 -15.94 8.42
C ALA A 414 16.87 -16.56 7.05
N SER A 415 18.16 -16.83 6.80
CA SER A 415 18.62 -17.59 5.62
C SER A 415 18.09 -19.03 5.63
N HIS A 416 18.08 -19.70 6.78
CA HIS A 416 17.56 -21.06 6.93
C HIS A 416 16.04 -21.13 6.74
N ASP A 417 15.28 -20.21 7.33
CA ASP A 417 13.82 -20.14 7.17
C ASP A 417 13.39 -19.80 5.74
N LEU A 418 14.19 -19.01 5.02
CA LEU A 418 13.99 -18.79 3.60
C LEU A 418 14.27 -20.06 2.80
N TYR A 419 15.34 -20.80 3.14
CA TYR A 419 15.66 -22.08 2.52
C TYR A 419 14.52 -23.09 2.67
N MET A 420 14.00 -23.27 3.89
CA MET A 420 12.92 -24.20 4.18
C MET A 420 11.63 -23.84 3.43
N ARG A 421 11.25 -22.56 3.37
CA ARG A 421 10.06 -22.11 2.61
C ARG A 421 10.21 -22.31 1.10
N VAL A 422 11.40 -22.03 0.54
CA VAL A 422 11.68 -22.26 -0.89
C VAL A 422 11.75 -23.76 -1.19
N HIS A 423 12.26 -24.59 -0.27
CA HIS A 423 12.27 -26.04 -0.38
C HIS A 423 10.84 -26.61 -0.44
N GLU A 424 10.00 -26.29 0.54
CA GLU A 424 8.60 -26.71 0.59
C GLU A 424 7.84 -26.31 -0.69
N LYS A 425 8.03 -25.07 -1.16
CA LYS A 425 7.43 -24.60 -2.43
C LYS A 425 8.00 -25.27 -3.67
N ALA A 426 9.26 -25.69 -3.67
CA ALA A 426 9.84 -26.49 -4.76
C ALA A 426 9.28 -27.92 -4.79
N GLU A 427 9.04 -28.53 -3.63
CA GLU A 427 8.38 -29.84 -3.53
C GLU A 427 6.90 -29.75 -3.94
N GLU A 428 6.15 -28.75 -3.48
CA GLU A 428 4.78 -28.48 -3.94
C GLU A 428 4.73 -28.30 -5.47
N ALA A 429 5.67 -27.54 -6.05
CA ALA A 429 5.76 -27.33 -7.49
C ALA A 429 6.02 -28.65 -8.24
N GLY A 430 6.90 -29.51 -7.71
CA GLY A 430 7.19 -30.83 -8.27
C GLY A 430 6.00 -31.80 -8.20
N LEU A 431 5.23 -31.77 -7.11
CA LEU A 431 4.01 -32.56 -6.96
C LEU A 431 2.88 -32.05 -7.88
N ALA A 432 2.71 -30.73 -7.98
CA ALA A 432 1.77 -30.10 -8.89
C ALA A 432 2.10 -30.39 -10.37
N ALA A 433 3.39 -30.51 -10.72
CA ALA A 433 3.86 -30.92 -12.04
C ALA A 433 3.44 -32.35 -12.45
N GLY A 434 2.79 -33.13 -11.59
CA GLY A 434 2.13 -34.39 -11.97
C GLY A 434 0.67 -34.22 -12.42
N VAL A 435 -0.02 -33.17 -11.97
CA VAL A 435 -1.48 -33.01 -12.08
C VAL A 435 -1.83 -32.07 -13.24
N HIS A 436 -2.00 -32.66 -14.42
CA HIS A 436 -2.29 -31.92 -15.65
C HIS A 436 -3.78 -31.95 -16.01
N GLU A 437 -4.54 -30.92 -15.63
CA GLU A 437 -5.89 -30.71 -16.14
C GLU A 437 -5.91 -29.52 -17.12
N SER A 438 -6.48 -29.71 -18.31
CA SER A 438 -6.53 -28.65 -19.33
C SER A 438 -7.48 -27.53 -18.90
N ASN A 439 -7.06 -26.28 -19.10
CA ASN A 439 -7.86 -25.07 -18.86
C ASN A 439 -9.18 -25.00 -19.68
N ILE A 440 -9.43 -25.95 -20.59
CA ILE A 440 -10.69 -26.03 -21.34
C ILE A 440 -11.45 -27.35 -21.18
N SER A 441 -12.70 -27.20 -20.75
CA SER A 441 -13.71 -28.26 -20.74
C SER A 441 -14.48 -28.25 -22.08
N VAL A 442 -14.80 -29.41 -22.64
CA VAL A 442 -15.63 -29.50 -23.85
C VAL A 442 -17.05 -29.80 -23.40
N VAL A 443 -17.96 -28.86 -23.66
CA VAL A 443 -19.38 -28.97 -23.28
C VAL A 443 -20.16 -29.70 -24.37
N ASP A 444 -19.93 -29.33 -25.63
CA ASP A 444 -20.50 -29.97 -26.81
C ASP A 444 -19.39 -30.24 -27.83
N GLU A 445 -19.13 -31.50 -28.16
CA GLU A 445 -18.29 -31.88 -29.31
C GLU A 445 -18.98 -31.54 -30.64
N ALA A 446 -18.19 -31.31 -31.69
CA ALA A 446 -18.72 -31.05 -33.03
C ALA A 446 -19.32 -32.34 -33.62
N ARG A 447 -20.64 -32.35 -33.75
CA ARG A 447 -21.40 -33.41 -34.43
C ARG A 447 -21.51 -33.12 -35.93
N GLN A 448 -21.58 -34.18 -36.73
CA GLN A 448 -21.80 -34.10 -38.17
C GLN A 448 -23.17 -33.46 -38.47
N PRO A 449 -23.24 -32.32 -39.18
CA PRO A 449 -24.50 -31.65 -39.49
C PRO A 449 -25.31 -32.41 -40.56
N VAL A 450 -26.58 -32.67 -40.26
CA VAL A 450 -27.50 -33.44 -41.14
C VAL A 450 -28.12 -32.57 -42.25
N LYS A 451 -28.13 -31.24 -42.08
CA LYS A 451 -28.68 -30.28 -43.04
C LYS A 451 -27.60 -29.29 -43.50
N PRO A 452 -27.58 -28.86 -44.77
CA PRO A 452 -26.72 -27.78 -45.21
C PRO A 452 -27.21 -26.44 -44.64
N VAL A 453 -26.26 -25.51 -44.44
CA VAL A 453 -26.46 -24.14 -43.91
C VAL A 453 -26.32 -23.07 -45.02
N ALA A 454 -25.87 -23.45 -46.21
CA ALA A 454 -25.96 -22.60 -47.39
C ALA A 454 -26.07 -23.44 -48.68
N PRO A 455 -26.84 -22.99 -49.69
CA PRO A 455 -27.66 -21.77 -49.70
C PRO A 455 -28.99 -21.93 -48.95
N ASP A 456 -29.35 -20.94 -48.13
CA ASP A 456 -30.64 -20.90 -47.43
C ASP A 456 -31.77 -20.45 -48.38
N LEU A 457 -32.39 -21.40 -49.07
CA LEU A 457 -33.47 -21.17 -50.05
C LEU A 457 -34.51 -20.10 -49.61
N PRO A 458 -35.14 -20.14 -48.41
CA PRO A 458 -36.15 -19.15 -48.05
C PRO A 458 -35.57 -17.74 -47.84
N LEU A 459 -34.35 -17.63 -47.30
CA LEU A 459 -33.68 -16.35 -47.07
C LEU A 459 -33.28 -15.71 -48.41
N TYR A 460 -32.64 -16.48 -49.30
CA TYR A 460 -32.24 -16.01 -50.61
C TYR A 460 -33.45 -15.56 -51.44
N LEU A 461 -34.52 -16.36 -51.48
CA LEU A 461 -35.76 -15.99 -52.17
C LEU A 461 -36.38 -14.71 -51.59
N ALA A 462 -36.46 -14.57 -50.25
CA ALA A 462 -37.00 -13.36 -49.61
C ALA A 462 -36.17 -12.11 -49.91
N VAL A 463 -34.83 -12.20 -49.84
CA VAL A 463 -33.94 -11.09 -50.18
C VAL A 463 -34.10 -10.69 -51.65
N THR A 464 -34.14 -11.67 -52.57
CA THR A 464 -34.39 -11.36 -53.99
C THR A 464 -35.79 -10.86 -54.25
N PHE A 465 -36.80 -11.22 -53.45
CA PHE A 465 -38.15 -10.69 -53.57
C PHE A 465 -38.20 -9.19 -53.25
N PHE A 466 -37.63 -8.77 -52.12
CA PHE A 466 -37.65 -7.36 -51.74
C PHE A 466 -36.71 -6.52 -52.61
N ALA A 467 -35.48 -6.99 -52.88
CA ALA A 467 -34.55 -6.28 -53.73
C ALA A 467 -35.02 -6.23 -55.20
N GLY A 468 -35.57 -7.33 -55.69
CA GLY A 468 -36.17 -7.44 -57.02
C GLY A 468 -37.35 -6.50 -57.20
N LEU A 469 -38.23 -6.40 -56.20
CA LEU A 469 -39.39 -5.51 -56.25
C LEU A 469 -38.97 -4.04 -56.40
N TRP A 470 -37.92 -3.60 -55.71
CA TRP A 470 -37.33 -2.26 -55.88
C TRP A 470 -36.75 -2.05 -57.29
N VAL A 471 -36.00 -3.02 -57.81
CA VAL A 471 -35.42 -2.97 -59.17
C VAL A 471 -36.53 -2.96 -60.24
N ALA A 472 -37.55 -3.79 -60.08
CA ALA A 472 -38.70 -3.89 -60.98
C ALA A 472 -39.56 -2.61 -60.97
N LEU A 473 -39.74 -1.98 -59.81
CA LEU A 473 -40.42 -0.70 -59.66
C LEU A 473 -39.63 0.44 -60.33
N GLY A 474 -38.31 0.50 -60.09
CA GLY A 474 -37.42 1.47 -60.75
C GLY A 474 -37.41 1.32 -62.27
N ALA A 475 -37.27 0.09 -62.77
CA ALA A 475 -37.32 -0.22 -64.20
C ALA A 475 -38.68 0.15 -64.83
N ALA A 476 -39.79 -0.01 -64.09
CA ALA A 476 -41.12 0.39 -64.55
C ALA A 476 -41.25 1.93 -64.69
N LEU A 477 -40.68 2.70 -63.75
CA LEU A 477 -40.66 4.16 -63.80
C LEU A 477 -39.83 4.69 -64.98
N VAL A 478 -38.61 4.17 -65.16
CA VAL A 478 -37.73 4.52 -66.29
C VAL A 478 -38.41 4.21 -67.63
N ARG A 479 -39.02 3.02 -67.75
CA ARG A 479 -39.76 2.61 -68.97
C ARG A 479 -41.01 3.45 -69.23
N GLU A 480 -41.66 3.99 -68.19
CA GLU A 480 -42.81 4.88 -68.41
C GLU A 480 -42.39 6.30 -68.82
N GLN A 481 -41.27 6.82 -68.31
CA GLN A 481 -40.71 8.08 -68.81
C GLN A 481 -40.25 7.94 -70.27
N SER A 482 -39.60 6.83 -70.64
CA SER A 482 -39.11 6.62 -72.01
C SER A 482 -40.23 6.51 -73.06
N GLN A 483 -41.47 6.23 -72.66
CA GLN A 483 -42.65 6.22 -73.54
C GLN A 483 -43.42 7.56 -73.57
N LYS A 484 -43.00 8.56 -72.79
CA LYS A 484 -43.66 9.89 -72.70
C LYS A 484 -42.81 11.06 -73.19
N ALA A 485 -41.59 10.83 -73.67
CA ALA A 485 -40.89 11.81 -74.52
C ALA A 485 -41.47 11.67 -75.94
N VAL A 486 -42.18 12.65 -76.50
CA VAL A 486 -41.84 14.07 -76.59
C VAL A 486 -42.27 14.95 -75.40
N ALA A 487 -41.30 15.75 -74.92
CA ALA A 487 -41.38 16.84 -73.94
C ALA A 487 -41.70 16.48 -72.46
N GLY A 488 -40.72 16.74 -71.57
CA GLY A 488 -40.92 16.82 -70.12
C GLY A 488 -39.81 16.16 -69.29
N ALA A 489 -38.87 16.96 -68.76
CA ALA A 489 -37.75 16.45 -67.98
C ALA A 489 -38.18 15.79 -66.66
N SER A 490 -37.82 14.52 -66.44
CA SER A 490 -37.94 13.84 -65.13
C SER A 490 -36.93 12.70 -64.89
N VAL A 491 -35.88 12.59 -65.73
CA VAL A 491 -34.81 11.58 -65.61
C VAL A 491 -33.84 11.87 -64.44
N VAL A 492 -33.83 13.10 -63.93
CA VAL A 492 -32.84 13.58 -62.94
C VAL A 492 -32.91 12.82 -61.61
N LEU A 493 -34.10 12.38 -61.15
CA LEU A 493 -34.23 11.74 -59.82
C LEU A 493 -33.73 10.28 -59.80
N PHE A 494 -33.71 9.57 -60.94
CA PHE A 494 -33.23 8.18 -60.99
C PHE A 494 -31.72 8.10 -61.23
N ILE A 495 -31.14 9.05 -61.97
CA ILE A 495 -29.68 9.18 -62.09
C ILE A 495 -29.07 9.67 -60.76
N LEU A 496 -29.75 10.49 -59.96
CA LEU A 496 -29.24 10.90 -58.64
C LEU A 496 -29.20 9.76 -57.59
N LEU A 497 -29.90 8.64 -57.82
CA LEU A 497 -29.99 7.49 -56.92
C LEU A 497 -29.20 6.25 -57.38
N MET A 498 -28.66 6.27 -58.61
CA MET A 498 -27.78 5.23 -59.17
C MET A 498 -26.45 5.77 -59.74
N GLY A 499 -26.29 7.10 -59.83
CA GLY A 499 -25.12 7.80 -60.35
C GLY A 499 -24.16 8.33 -59.28
N GLY A 500 -24.16 7.74 -58.08
CA GLY A 500 -23.22 8.07 -57.00
C GLY A 500 -21.80 7.54 -57.19
N ALA A 501 -21.43 7.10 -58.39
CA ALA A 501 -20.13 6.53 -58.72
C ALA A 501 -19.60 7.13 -60.04
N GLY A 502 -18.53 7.93 -59.93
CA GLY A 502 -17.74 8.36 -61.10
C GLY A 502 -17.89 9.83 -61.50
N LEU A 503 -17.27 10.73 -60.75
CA LEU A 503 -16.64 11.92 -61.33
C LEU A 503 -15.19 11.99 -60.84
N HIS A 504 -14.25 11.97 -61.78
CA HIS A 504 -12.83 12.21 -61.50
C HIS A 504 -12.63 13.65 -61.07
N ALA A 505 -12.18 13.87 -59.84
CA ALA A 505 -11.23 14.94 -59.58
C ALA A 505 -9.83 14.40 -59.88
N GLN A 506 -9.05 15.13 -60.67
CA GLN A 506 -7.64 14.80 -60.89
C GLN A 506 -6.92 14.79 -59.54
N ALA A 507 -6.11 13.77 -59.30
CA ALA A 507 -5.29 13.70 -58.11
C ALA A 507 -4.18 14.78 -58.20
N PRO A 508 -4.14 15.77 -57.29
CA PRO A 508 -2.85 16.25 -56.84
C PRO A 508 -2.22 15.08 -56.07
N THR A 509 -1.05 14.65 -56.52
CA THR A 509 -0.23 13.67 -55.81
C THR A 509 -0.08 14.08 -54.34
N PRO A 510 -0.25 13.18 -53.36
CA PRO A 510 0.39 13.38 -52.07
C PRO A 510 1.90 13.35 -52.33
N SER A 511 2.52 14.52 -52.41
CA SER A 511 3.97 14.63 -52.46
C SER A 511 4.54 14.05 -51.17
N THR A 512 5.64 13.31 -51.30
CA THR A 512 6.42 12.77 -50.18
C THR A 512 7.13 13.91 -49.43
N SER A 513 6.37 14.76 -48.74
CA SER A 513 6.87 15.97 -48.07
C SER A 513 5.86 16.46 -47.02
N GLY A 514 5.74 15.73 -45.92
CA GLY A 514 4.77 16.03 -44.85
C GLY A 514 5.03 15.27 -43.54
N LEU A 515 6.27 14.81 -43.32
CA LEU A 515 6.69 14.32 -42.01
C LEU A 515 6.83 15.52 -41.06
N PRO A 516 6.25 15.50 -39.85
CA PRO A 516 6.81 16.28 -38.76
C PRO A 516 8.18 15.69 -38.42
N THR A 517 9.24 16.25 -39.01
CA THR A 517 10.60 16.08 -38.54
C THR A 517 10.72 16.68 -37.14
N GLY A 518 10.50 15.83 -36.14
CA GLY A 518 10.64 16.13 -34.72
C GLY A 518 11.56 15.10 -34.06
N VAL A 519 12.77 14.94 -34.60
CA VAL A 519 13.81 14.12 -33.96
C VAL A 519 14.30 14.87 -32.74
N ALA A 520 13.69 14.61 -31.58
CA ALA A 520 14.28 14.96 -30.30
C ALA A 520 15.48 14.02 -30.07
N SER A 521 16.67 14.50 -30.44
CA SER A 521 17.93 13.83 -30.12
C SER A 521 18.07 13.68 -28.61
N PHE A 522 18.31 12.45 -28.15
CA PHE A 522 18.86 12.24 -26.81
C PHE A 522 20.25 12.90 -26.72
N PRO A 523 20.48 13.87 -25.82
CA PRO A 523 21.83 14.19 -25.41
C PRO A 523 22.37 12.99 -24.61
N GLN A 524 23.62 12.64 -24.86
CA GLN A 524 24.30 11.58 -24.13
C GLN A 524 24.43 11.94 -22.64
N THR A 525 24.54 10.91 -21.81
CA THR A 525 24.99 11.01 -20.42
C THR A 525 26.29 11.81 -20.30
N GLN A 526 26.27 12.90 -19.53
CA GLN A 526 27.46 13.38 -18.83
C GLN A 526 27.19 13.40 -17.33
N GLU A 527 28.10 12.71 -16.64
CA GLU A 527 28.53 12.74 -15.24
C GLU A 527 27.78 13.58 -14.20
N MET A 528 27.63 12.96 -13.02
CA MET A 528 27.20 13.55 -11.76
C MET A 528 27.97 14.83 -11.41
N LYS A 529 27.24 15.92 -11.08
CA LYS A 529 27.83 16.98 -10.24
C LYS A 529 26.82 17.75 -9.37
N SER A 530 27.03 17.62 -8.05
CA SER A 530 26.64 18.52 -6.95
C SER A 530 25.15 18.78 -6.64
N LEU A 531 24.85 18.77 -5.33
CA LEU A 531 23.58 19.10 -4.70
C LEU A 531 23.13 20.57 -4.93
N PRO A 532 21.84 20.89 -4.75
CA PRO A 532 21.35 22.27 -4.76
C PRO A 532 21.93 23.10 -3.60
N ASN A 533 22.32 24.34 -3.90
CA ASN A 533 22.86 25.30 -2.94
C ASN A 533 21.72 26.00 -2.15
N PRO A 534 21.78 26.18 -0.81
CA PRO A 534 20.67 26.73 0.00
C PRO A 534 20.33 28.23 -0.16
N LYS A 535 20.38 28.80 -1.37
CA LYS A 535 20.30 30.26 -1.58
C LYS A 535 19.23 30.79 -2.55
N GLU A 536 18.33 29.94 -3.06
CA GLU A 536 17.27 30.36 -3.99
C GLU A 536 15.85 30.02 -3.49
N ALA A 537 15.56 30.32 -2.22
CA ALA A 537 14.19 30.42 -1.72
C ALA A 537 13.66 31.86 -1.91
N PRO A 538 12.40 32.07 -2.35
CA PRO A 538 11.88 33.40 -2.66
C PRO A 538 11.63 34.25 -1.39
N ALA A 539 11.90 35.56 -1.50
CA ALA A 539 11.84 36.50 -0.39
C ALA A 539 10.41 37.03 -0.14
N VAL A 540 9.94 36.93 1.12
CA VAL A 540 8.63 37.45 1.58
C VAL A 540 8.76 38.57 2.64
N TRP A 541 9.97 38.83 3.14
CA TRP A 541 10.19 39.83 4.19
C TRP A 541 11.13 40.95 3.74
N ASN A 542 10.58 42.15 3.60
CA ASN A 542 11.32 43.40 3.64
C ASN A 542 10.39 44.51 4.15
N GLY A 543 10.70 45.07 5.33
CA GLY A 543 9.80 46.03 5.97
C GLY A 543 10.34 46.61 7.27
N GLY A 544 11.28 47.56 7.16
CA GLY A 544 11.43 48.71 8.07
C GLY A 544 11.76 48.44 9.55
N ALA A 545 12.95 48.86 9.97
CA ALA A 545 13.31 48.91 11.39
C ALA A 545 12.42 49.90 12.19
N ALA A 546 11.79 49.42 13.25
CA ALA A 546 11.24 50.23 14.33
C ALA A 546 11.60 49.59 15.68
N SER A 547 12.17 50.38 16.60
CA SER A 547 12.63 49.92 17.90
C SER A 547 11.46 49.69 18.86
N VAL A 548 11.29 48.45 19.35
CA VAL A 548 10.45 48.14 20.50
C VAL A 548 11.17 47.16 21.41
N ASN A 549 11.27 47.50 22.70
CA ASN A 549 11.63 46.56 23.76
C ASN A 549 10.52 45.51 23.89
N ALA A 550 10.77 44.33 23.38
CA ALA A 550 10.23 43.06 23.88
C ALA A 550 11.46 42.16 24.02
N GLY A 551 11.83 41.72 25.22
CA GLY A 551 10.95 40.88 26.01
C GLY A 551 11.02 39.51 25.37
N ILE A 552 11.90 38.65 25.89
CA ILE A 552 11.95 37.24 25.51
C ILE A 552 10.51 36.74 25.59
N PRO A 553 9.88 36.31 24.48
CA PRO A 553 8.56 35.72 24.58
C PRO A 553 8.70 34.56 25.57
N PRO A 554 7.82 34.43 26.58
CA PRO A 554 7.87 33.25 27.42
C PRO A 554 7.89 32.04 26.49
N LEU A 555 8.68 31.04 26.85
CA LEU A 555 8.47 29.70 26.34
C LEU A 555 7.05 29.35 26.79
N ASP A 556 6.06 29.63 25.96
CA ASP A 556 4.72 29.08 26.11
C ASP A 556 4.96 27.60 26.17
N ALA A 557 4.70 27.06 27.36
CA ALA A 557 5.03 25.69 27.65
C ALA A 557 4.30 24.85 26.60
N VAL A 558 5.08 24.14 25.78
CA VAL A 558 4.74 22.75 25.56
C VAL A 558 4.64 22.19 26.97
N GLN A 559 3.40 22.14 27.46
CA GLN A 559 3.08 21.34 28.61
C GLN A 559 3.31 19.91 28.12
N THR A 560 4.56 19.47 28.23
CA THR A 560 4.84 18.11 28.66
C THR A 560 4.12 18.00 30.00
N THR A 561 2.82 17.71 29.94
CA THR A 561 2.09 17.14 31.06
C THR A 561 2.93 15.95 31.46
N ALA A 562 3.67 16.09 32.56
CA ALA A 562 4.40 14.98 33.13
C ALA A 562 3.40 13.82 33.22
N PRO A 563 3.80 12.59 32.82
CA PRO A 563 2.88 11.46 32.85
C PRO A 563 2.27 11.43 34.25
N MET A 564 0.94 11.59 34.33
CA MET A 564 0.27 11.55 35.62
C MET A 564 0.61 10.20 36.24
N PRO A 565 1.11 10.16 37.48
CA PRO A 565 1.49 8.91 38.10
C PRO A 565 0.24 8.03 38.16
N ALA A 566 0.29 6.89 37.47
CA ALA A 566 -0.86 6.02 37.32
C ALA A 566 -1.22 5.44 38.70
N LEU A 567 -2.47 5.64 39.11
CA LEU A 567 -2.93 5.18 40.41
C LEU A 567 -2.99 3.66 40.44
N ILE A 568 -2.47 3.08 41.52
CA ILE A 568 -2.45 1.63 41.74
C ILE A 568 -3.89 1.12 41.80
N ALA A 569 -4.22 0.18 40.92
CA ALA A 569 -5.55 -0.41 40.74
C ALA A 569 -5.64 -1.83 41.31
N PRO A 570 -6.85 -2.31 41.67
CA PRO A 570 -7.06 -3.70 42.05
C PRO A 570 -6.71 -4.67 40.91
N GLY A 571 -5.78 -5.59 41.17
CA GLY A 571 -5.29 -6.55 40.19
C GLY A 571 -3.88 -6.26 39.66
N ASP A 572 -3.33 -5.06 39.89
CA ASP A 572 -1.95 -4.70 39.50
C ASP A 572 -0.92 -5.61 40.18
N LEU A 573 0.22 -5.81 39.52
CA LEU A 573 1.38 -6.48 40.08
C LEU A 573 2.41 -5.44 40.50
N LEU A 574 2.81 -5.48 41.77
CA LEU A 574 3.77 -4.56 42.37
C LEU A 574 4.99 -5.33 42.83
N GLU A 575 6.15 -4.70 42.68
CA GLU A 575 7.36 -5.11 43.36
C GLU A 575 7.61 -4.14 44.52
N ILE A 576 7.69 -4.67 45.74
CA ILE A 576 7.90 -3.89 46.95
C ILE A 576 9.23 -4.33 47.58
N SER A 577 10.15 -3.39 47.76
CA SER A 577 11.49 -3.64 48.30
C SER A 577 11.85 -2.64 49.40
N GLU A 578 12.74 -3.02 50.32
CA GLU A 578 13.32 -2.12 51.32
C GLU A 578 14.84 -2.11 51.11
N TYR A 579 15.43 -0.92 51.14
CA TYR A 579 16.81 -0.69 50.68
C TYR A 579 17.87 -1.43 51.51
N HIS A 580 17.66 -1.61 52.81
CA HIS A 580 18.60 -2.27 53.73
C HIS A 580 18.30 -3.76 53.94
N MET A 581 17.13 -4.24 53.50
CA MET A 581 16.69 -5.62 53.62
C MET A 581 16.26 -6.19 52.25
N PRO A 582 17.21 -6.68 51.43
CA PRO A 582 16.88 -7.35 50.16
C PRO A 582 16.01 -8.60 50.36
N GLU A 583 16.05 -9.24 51.54
CA GLU A 583 15.15 -10.34 51.92
C GLU A 583 13.68 -9.92 52.10
N PHE A 584 13.39 -8.62 52.13
CA PHE A 584 12.03 -8.07 52.15
C PHE A 584 11.45 -7.84 50.74
N ARG A 585 12.26 -7.99 49.68
CA ARG A 585 11.83 -7.84 48.28
C ARG A 585 10.73 -8.85 47.95
N SER A 586 9.54 -8.36 47.61
CA SER A 586 8.37 -9.19 47.36
C SER A 586 7.53 -8.67 46.19
N THR A 587 7.23 -9.57 45.26
CA THR A 587 6.30 -9.32 44.14
C THR A 587 4.90 -9.71 44.59
N VAL A 588 4.00 -8.73 44.72
CA VAL A 588 2.66 -8.90 45.29
C VAL A 588 1.59 -8.33 44.38
N ARG A 589 0.45 -9.03 44.29
CA ARG A 589 -0.70 -8.58 43.50
C ARG A 589 -1.68 -7.81 44.38
N VAL A 590 -2.17 -6.67 43.90
CA VAL A 590 -3.19 -5.88 44.60
C VAL A 590 -4.51 -6.64 44.62
N SER A 591 -5.09 -6.83 45.81
CA SER A 591 -6.35 -7.53 46.00
C SER A 591 -7.55 -6.73 45.46
N VAL A 592 -8.68 -7.40 45.24
CA VAL A 592 -9.96 -6.74 44.90
C VAL A 592 -10.45 -5.75 45.97
N ALA A 593 -9.93 -5.83 47.21
CA ALA A 593 -10.20 -4.89 48.29
C ALA A 593 -9.24 -3.68 48.30
N GLY A 594 -8.27 -3.64 47.38
CA GLY A 594 -7.25 -2.60 47.28
C GLY A 594 -6.09 -2.74 48.27
N THR A 595 -5.86 -3.96 48.78
CA THR A 595 -4.80 -4.29 49.75
C THR A 595 -3.74 -5.19 49.13
N VAL A 596 -2.49 -5.05 49.56
CA VAL A 596 -1.43 -6.04 49.33
C VAL A 596 -1.12 -6.77 50.63
N THR A 597 -0.84 -8.07 50.54
CA THR A 597 -0.42 -8.88 51.69
C THR A 597 1.09 -9.00 51.67
N LEU A 598 1.77 -8.33 52.61
CA LEU A 598 3.22 -8.34 52.72
C LEU A 598 3.69 -9.29 53.84
N PRO A 599 4.82 -10.00 53.65
CA PRO A 599 5.41 -10.84 54.69
C PRO A 599 5.59 -10.06 56.00
N MET A 600 5.24 -10.68 57.13
CA MET A 600 5.35 -10.15 58.50
C MET A 600 4.50 -8.90 58.84
N ILE A 601 4.20 -8.01 57.89
CA ILE A 601 3.32 -6.84 58.09
C ILE A 601 1.84 -7.26 58.09
N GLY A 602 1.45 -8.10 57.14
CA GLY A 602 0.05 -8.42 56.83
C GLY A 602 -0.51 -7.55 55.71
N GLU A 603 -1.81 -7.25 55.75
CA GLU A 603 -2.47 -6.44 54.72
C GLU A 603 -2.19 -4.94 54.87
N VAL A 604 -1.75 -4.30 53.79
CA VAL A 604 -1.57 -2.84 53.67
C VAL A 604 -2.45 -2.33 52.53
N LYS A 605 -3.23 -1.25 52.79
CA LYS A 605 -4.12 -0.66 51.79
C LYS A 605 -3.36 0.39 50.96
N ILE A 606 -3.34 0.19 49.64
CA ILE A 606 -2.57 1.02 48.70
C ILE A 606 -3.31 1.38 47.40
N ALA A 607 -4.44 0.75 47.08
CA ALA A 607 -5.16 1.10 45.85
C ALA A 607 -5.71 2.54 45.91
N GLY A 608 -5.60 3.25 44.78
CA GLY A 608 -5.89 4.69 44.69
C GLY A 608 -4.76 5.60 45.19
N MET A 609 -3.58 5.06 45.49
CA MET A 609 -2.34 5.80 45.71
C MET A 609 -1.43 5.68 44.48
N ASP A 610 -0.51 6.63 44.29
CA ASP A 610 0.66 6.40 43.45
C ASP A 610 1.81 5.72 44.25
N GLU A 611 2.89 5.38 43.54
CA GLU A 611 4.05 4.65 44.06
C GLU A 611 4.65 5.27 45.34
N ILE A 612 4.69 6.61 45.44
CA ILE A 612 5.33 7.32 46.56
C ILE A 612 4.50 7.25 47.87
N PRO A 613 3.22 7.68 47.91
CA PRO A 613 2.35 7.47 49.07
C PRO A 613 2.09 5.98 49.35
N ALA A 614 2.13 5.09 48.35
CA ALA A 614 2.09 3.64 48.59
C ALA A 614 3.33 3.15 49.36
N ALA A 615 4.54 3.61 48.99
CA ALA A 615 5.76 3.33 49.75
C ALA A 615 5.66 3.85 51.18
N HIS A 616 5.25 5.10 51.40
CA HIS A 616 5.05 5.67 52.73
C HIS A 616 3.98 4.93 53.56
N ALA A 617 2.94 4.37 52.94
CA ALA A 617 1.95 3.54 53.63
C ALA A 617 2.55 2.21 54.12
N VAL A 618 3.48 1.61 53.34
CA VAL A 618 4.23 0.40 53.74
C VAL A 618 5.27 0.72 54.82
N GLU A 619 5.99 1.85 54.72
CA GLU A 619 6.92 2.34 55.76
C GLU A 619 6.19 2.54 57.09
N ALA A 620 5.06 3.23 57.07
CA ALA A 620 4.24 3.44 58.27
C ALA A 620 3.75 2.11 58.87
N ALA A 621 3.44 1.11 58.04
CA ALA A 621 3.03 -0.22 58.51
C ALA A 621 4.20 -1.03 59.11
N LEU A 622 5.41 -0.93 58.55
CA LEU A 622 6.65 -1.51 59.10
C LEU A 622 6.99 -0.93 60.48
N VAL A 623 6.90 0.40 60.62
CA VAL A 623 7.15 1.11 61.89
C VAL A 623 6.05 0.78 62.91
N ALA A 624 4.77 0.78 62.52
CA ALA A 624 3.65 0.48 63.42
C ALA A 624 3.66 -0.96 63.95
N LYS A 625 4.27 -1.90 63.22
CA LYS A 625 4.51 -3.28 63.68
C LYS A 625 5.77 -3.43 64.53
N GLY A 626 6.56 -2.38 64.70
CA GLY A 626 7.80 -2.38 65.46
C GLY A 626 8.93 -3.19 64.82
N MET A 627 8.88 -3.40 63.50
CA MET A 627 9.86 -4.24 62.80
C MET A 627 11.07 -3.44 62.30
N LEU A 628 10.87 -2.20 61.88
CA LEU A 628 11.93 -1.29 61.44
C LEU A 628 11.70 0.11 62.03
N LEU A 629 12.78 0.80 62.39
CA LEU A 629 12.76 2.16 62.96
C LEU A 629 12.74 3.24 61.87
N HIS A 630 13.50 3.03 60.79
CA HIS A 630 13.61 3.93 59.64
C HIS A 630 13.68 3.09 58.34
N PRO A 631 12.59 2.39 57.96
CA PRO A 631 12.54 1.69 56.68
C PRO A 631 12.58 2.70 55.52
N LEU A 632 13.28 2.35 54.44
CA LEU A 632 13.25 3.09 53.18
C LEU A 632 12.68 2.16 52.10
N VAL A 633 11.39 2.32 51.80
CA VAL A 633 10.66 1.41 50.91
C VAL A 633 10.58 1.98 49.50
N SER A 634 10.76 1.12 48.50
CA SER A 634 10.44 1.39 47.11
C SER A 634 9.29 0.49 46.66
N VAL A 635 8.30 1.08 45.98
CA VAL A 635 7.18 0.38 45.34
C VAL A 635 7.27 0.68 43.85
N LEU A 636 7.34 -0.36 43.03
CA LEU A 636 7.39 -0.27 41.57
C LEU A 636 6.19 -1.04 40.99
N VAL A 637 5.40 -0.40 40.13
CA VAL A 637 4.37 -1.14 39.38
C VAL A 637 5.02 -1.93 38.24
N THR A 638 4.97 -3.26 38.31
CA THR A 638 5.53 -4.15 37.28
C THR A 638 4.52 -4.49 36.19
N VAL A 639 3.22 -4.60 36.54
CA VAL A 639 2.13 -4.80 35.57
C VAL A 639 0.90 -4.02 36.03
N TYR A 640 0.46 -3.06 35.22
CA TYR A 640 -0.86 -2.43 35.34
C TYR A 640 -1.92 -3.38 34.75
N ALA A 641 -2.86 -3.86 35.56
CA ALA A 641 -3.82 -4.88 35.14
C ALA A 641 -5.20 -4.25 34.88
N GLY A 642 -5.71 -4.43 33.66
CA GLY A 642 -7.07 -3.96 33.31
C GLY A 642 -7.18 -2.45 33.08
N GLN A 643 -6.04 -1.75 32.91
CA GLN A 643 -6.04 -0.38 32.40
C GLN A 643 -6.05 -0.31 30.87
N ASP A 644 -5.92 -1.43 30.17
CA ASP A 644 -5.72 -1.49 28.72
C ASP A 644 -6.83 -0.81 27.90
N VAL A 645 -6.45 -0.26 26.74
CA VAL A 645 -7.39 0.28 25.75
C VAL A 645 -7.61 -0.75 24.64
N SER A 646 -8.87 -0.97 24.25
CA SER A 646 -9.23 -1.88 23.16
C SER A 646 -9.38 -1.14 21.84
N VAL A 647 -8.69 -1.57 20.78
CA VAL A 647 -8.83 -1.03 19.41
C VAL A 647 -9.56 -2.04 18.53
N LEU A 648 -10.68 -1.61 17.95
CA LEU A 648 -11.57 -2.41 17.12
C LEU A 648 -11.89 -1.69 15.80
N GLY A 649 -12.34 -2.46 14.81
CA GLY A 649 -12.75 -1.93 13.50
C GLY A 649 -11.63 -1.90 12.47
N GLU A 650 -11.64 -0.90 11.59
CA GLU A 650 -10.83 -0.85 10.37
C GLU A 650 -9.37 -0.35 10.60
N VAL A 651 -8.67 -0.96 11.54
CA VAL A 651 -7.22 -0.78 11.78
C VAL A 651 -6.41 -1.97 11.27
N THR A 652 -5.12 -1.75 10.98
CA THR A 652 -4.23 -2.82 10.49
C THR A 652 -4.04 -3.95 11.51
N ARG A 653 -3.99 -3.62 12.81
CA ARG A 653 -3.91 -4.59 13.92
C ARG A 653 -4.95 -4.25 15.00
N PRO A 654 -6.17 -4.83 14.95
CA PRO A 654 -7.11 -4.72 16.06
C PRO A 654 -6.62 -5.57 17.24
N GLY A 655 -6.82 -5.09 18.47
CA GLY A 655 -6.25 -5.72 19.66
C GLY A 655 -6.40 -4.89 20.92
N VAL A 656 -5.82 -5.39 22.00
CA VAL A 656 -5.77 -4.74 23.31
C VAL A 656 -4.37 -4.16 23.51
N TYR A 657 -4.28 -2.90 23.95
CA TYR A 657 -3.04 -2.12 24.01
C TYR A 657 -2.84 -1.50 25.40
N PRO A 658 -1.61 -1.49 25.94
CA PRO A 658 -1.35 -0.96 27.27
C PRO A 658 -1.53 0.56 27.30
N TYR A 659 -2.44 1.03 28.16
CA TYR A 659 -2.75 2.46 28.32
C TYR A 659 -1.55 3.29 28.77
N SER A 660 -0.67 2.72 29.59
CA SER A 660 0.57 3.35 30.07
C SER A 660 1.49 3.85 28.95
N VAL A 661 1.41 3.26 27.75
CA VAL A 661 2.19 3.65 26.57
C VAL A 661 1.36 4.49 25.58
N HIS A 662 0.04 4.26 25.51
CA HIS A 662 -0.83 4.76 24.44
C HIS A 662 -2.05 5.53 24.97
N HIS A 663 -1.80 6.67 25.62
CA HIS A 663 -2.81 7.50 26.28
C HIS A 663 -3.54 8.51 25.37
N ARG A 664 -3.18 8.58 24.07
CA ARG A 664 -3.88 9.41 23.05
C ARG A 664 -4.31 8.60 21.84
N LEU A 665 -5.36 9.07 21.18
CA LEU A 665 -5.97 8.41 20.02
C LEU A 665 -5.00 8.14 18.87
N LEU A 666 -4.19 9.13 18.45
CA LEU A 666 -3.28 8.97 17.32
C LEU A 666 -2.10 8.04 17.64
N ASP A 667 -1.61 8.05 18.89
CA ASP A 667 -0.53 7.17 19.33
C ASP A 667 -0.98 5.71 19.32
N LEU A 668 -2.21 5.47 19.78
CA LEU A 668 -2.86 4.16 19.76
C LEU A 668 -3.14 3.65 18.34
N ILE A 669 -3.63 4.50 17.44
CA ILE A 669 -3.82 4.14 16.01
C ILE A 669 -2.47 3.85 15.34
N SER A 670 -1.41 4.56 15.73
CA SER A 670 -0.05 4.31 15.23
C SER A 670 0.50 2.98 15.73
N ALA A 671 0.29 2.63 17.00
CA ALA A 671 0.61 1.31 17.57
C ALA A 671 -0.19 0.17 16.89
N ALA A 672 -1.46 0.42 16.55
CA ALA A 672 -2.29 -0.45 15.71
C ALA A 672 -1.84 -0.54 14.24
N SER A 673 -0.68 0.03 13.90
CA SER A 673 -0.07 0.05 12.56
C SER A 673 -0.93 0.77 11.51
N GLY A 674 -1.64 1.81 11.95
CA GLY A 674 -2.43 2.69 11.11
C GLY A 674 -3.81 2.15 10.75
N LEU A 675 -4.51 2.93 9.93
CA LEU A 675 -5.83 2.62 9.40
C LEU A 675 -5.73 1.73 8.15
N THR A 676 -6.71 0.87 7.92
CA THR A 676 -6.81 0.11 6.66
C THR A 676 -7.25 1.01 5.48
N PRO A 677 -7.06 0.60 4.22
CA PRO A 677 -7.57 1.34 3.06
C PRO A 677 -9.10 1.47 2.97
N SER A 678 -9.84 0.63 3.72
CA SER A 678 -11.30 0.67 3.86
C SER A 678 -11.78 1.47 5.08
N ALA A 679 -10.86 1.99 5.90
CA ALA A 679 -11.20 2.74 7.09
C ALA A 679 -11.90 4.07 6.78
N GLY A 680 -12.93 4.35 7.56
CA GLY A 680 -13.53 5.66 7.67
C GLY A 680 -12.65 6.55 8.53
N ARG A 681 -12.94 7.85 8.48
CA ARG A 681 -12.20 8.89 9.22
C ARG A 681 -12.91 9.30 10.50
N LEU A 682 -13.98 8.58 10.83
CA LEU A 682 -14.78 8.70 12.04
C LEU A 682 -14.38 7.55 12.98
N VAL A 683 -13.96 7.91 14.18
CA VAL A 683 -13.60 6.97 15.25
C VAL A 683 -14.55 7.21 16.41
N ASN A 684 -15.16 6.16 16.93
CA ASN A 684 -16.01 6.25 18.12
C ASN A 684 -15.17 5.84 19.34
N ILE A 685 -14.99 6.74 20.29
CA ILE A 685 -14.41 6.41 21.60
C ILE A 685 -15.56 6.06 22.54
N ILE A 686 -15.55 4.85 23.09
CA ILE A 686 -16.54 4.36 24.04
C ILE A 686 -15.86 4.30 25.40
N HIS A 687 -16.14 5.30 26.24
CA HIS A 687 -15.58 5.37 27.59
C HIS A 687 -16.22 4.35 28.52
N GLN A 688 -15.41 3.75 29.40
CA GLN A 688 -15.86 2.73 30.35
C GLN A 688 -16.99 3.24 31.27
N ASP A 689 -16.91 4.49 31.71
CA ASP A 689 -17.91 5.14 32.57
C ASP A 689 -19.25 5.42 31.86
N ASN A 690 -19.26 5.52 30.53
CA ASN A 690 -20.44 5.88 29.76
C ASN A 690 -20.56 5.12 28.42
N PRO A 691 -20.79 3.79 28.46
CA PRO A 691 -20.85 2.95 27.27
C PRO A 691 -22.09 3.17 26.39
N LYS A 692 -22.98 4.12 26.74
CA LYS A 692 -24.22 4.39 26.00
C LYS A 692 -24.18 5.63 25.10
N THR A 693 -23.17 6.48 25.25
CA THR A 693 -22.96 7.63 24.35
C THR A 693 -21.51 7.63 23.88
N PRO A 694 -21.21 6.96 22.75
CA PRO A 694 -19.88 7.05 22.14
C PRO A 694 -19.54 8.51 21.83
N HIS A 695 -18.26 8.86 22.01
CA HIS A 695 -17.70 10.15 21.65
C HIS A 695 -17.12 10.07 20.21
N PRO A 696 -17.78 10.65 19.20
CA PRO A 696 -17.32 10.59 17.82
C PRO A 696 -16.20 11.60 17.56
N VAL A 697 -15.05 11.11 17.11
CA VAL A 697 -13.87 11.91 16.76
C VAL A 697 -13.62 11.79 15.26
N ALA A 698 -13.43 12.91 14.59
CA ALA A 698 -12.93 12.94 13.22
C ALA A 698 -11.38 12.98 13.25
N LEU A 699 -10.72 12.19 12.41
CA LEU A 699 -9.26 12.26 12.26
C LEU A 699 -8.86 13.34 11.25
N ASP A 700 -7.87 14.19 11.57
CA ASP A 700 -7.34 15.21 10.65
C ASP A 700 -6.66 14.54 9.43
N PRO A 701 -7.06 14.85 8.18
CA PRO A 701 -6.42 14.32 6.97
C PRO A 701 -4.95 14.70 6.78
N ASN A 702 -4.50 15.82 7.37
CA ASN A 702 -3.20 16.40 7.11
C ASN A 702 -2.21 16.20 8.28
N GLY A 703 -2.66 15.64 9.42
CA GLY A 703 -1.85 15.49 10.64
C GLY A 703 -1.37 16.83 11.22
N THR A 704 -2.11 17.91 10.96
CA THR A 704 -1.74 19.29 11.31
C THR A 704 -2.27 19.74 12.67
N ASP A 705 -3.37 19.16 13.14
CA ASP A 705 -3.91 19.42 14.48
C ASP A 705 -3.58 18.27 15.44
N THR A 706 -2.49 18.44 16.19
CA THR A 706 -2.09 17.53 17.28
C THR A 706 -2.74 17.90 18.62
N THR A 707 -3.65 18.89 18.66
CA THR A 707 -4.14 19.53 19.88
C THR A 707 -5.65 19.44 20.07
N GLY A 708 -6.08 18.74 21.12
CA GLY A 708 -7.41 18.89 21.72
C GLY A 708 -8.54 18.14 21.03
N GLU A 709 -8.96 18.54 19.83
CA GLU A 709 -10.25 18.11 19.25
C GLU A 709 -10.15 16.87 18.36
N HIS A 710 -9.06 16.73 17.58
CA HIS A 710 -8.84 15.60 16.66
C HIS A 710 -7.94 14.50 17.23
N ASN A 711 -7.34 14.72 18.42
CA ASN A 711 -6.49 13.76 19.13
C ASN A 711 -6.75 13.80 20.66
N PRO A 712 -7.95 13.43 21.12
CA PRO A 712 -8.27 13.43 22.54
C PRO A 712 -7.46 12.39 23.31
N GLU A 713 -7.36 12.63 24.62
CA GLU A 713 -6.83 11.66 25.58
C GLU A 713 -7.86 10.55 25.81
N LEU A 714 -7.34 9.35 26.05
CA LEU A 714 -8.12 8.15 26.29
C LEU A 714 -8.20 7.88 27.79
N GLY A 715 -9.26 7.21 28.23
CA GLY A 715 -9.36 6.62 29.55
C GLY A 715 -8.83 5.19 29.59
N ALA A 716 -8.40 4.75 30.77
CA ALA A 716 -8.14 3.34 31.03
C ALA A 716 -9.43 2.52 30.81
N GLY A 717 -9.36 1.41 30.07
CA GLY A 717 -10.53 0.60 29.74
C GLY A 717 -11.41 1.13 28.59
N ASP A 718 -11.00 2.21 27.91
CA ASP A 718 -11.71 2.72 26.73
C ASP A 718 -11.74 1.69 25.59
N THR A 719 -12.79 1.77 24.75
CA THR A 719 -12.84 1.05 23.47
C THR A 719 -12.89 2.05 22.31
N VAL A 720 -11.89 1.98 21.44
CA VAL A 720 -11.73 2.81 20.24
C VAL A 720 -12.19 2.01 19.02
N GLU A 721 -13.34 2.38 18.47
CA GLU A 721 -13.93 1.73 17.29
C GLU A 721 -13.71 2.59 16.04
N VAL A 722 -12.86 2.12 15.12
CA VAL A 722 -12.65 2.76 13.81
C VAL A 722 -13.74 2.31 12.84
N SER A 723 -14.65 3.23 12.50
CA SER A 723 -15.74 2.95 11.57
C SER A 723 -15.22 2.70 10.15
N ARG A 724 -15.91 1.87 9.36
CA ARG A 724 -15.64 1.70 7.92
C ARG A 724 -16.06 2.92 7.11
N ALA A 725 -15.32 3.24 6.05
CA ALA A 725 -15.71 4.29 5.12
C ALA A 725 -17.04 3.96 4.45
N GLY A 726 -17.88 4.97 4.24
CA GLY A 726 -19.05 4.83 3.39
C GLY A 726 -18.62 4.51 1.96
N LEU A 727 -19.49 3.88 1.16
CA LEU A 727 -19.20 3.51 -0.23
C LEU A 727 -20.25 4.09 -1.17
N VAL A 728 -19.81 4.90 -2.14
CA VAL A 728 -20.63 5.27 -3.31
C VAL A 728 -20.28 4.34 -4.47
N TYR A 729 -21.29 3.86 -5.19
CA TYR A 729 -21.09 3.01 -6.36
C TYR A 729 -21.28 3.83 -7.64
N VAL A 730 -20.22 3.94 -8.45
CA VAL A 730 -20.32 4.55 -9.79
C VAL A 730 -20.33 3.43 -10.82
N VAL A 731 -21.41 3.31 -11.57
CA VAL A 731 -21.72 2.17 -12.44
C VAL A 731 -22.31 2.60 -13.78
N GLY A 732 -22.14 1.76 -14.80
CA GLY A 732 -22.56 2.05 -16.18
C GLY A 732 -21.38 2.47 -17.06
N ASP A 733 -21.63 3.38 -18.01
CA ASP A 733 -20.70 3.76 -19.08
C ASP A 733 -19.66 4.80 -18.61
N VAL A 734 -18.88 4.43 -17.60
CA VAL A 734 -17.73 5.17 -17.05
C VAL A 734 -16.43 4.40 -17.31
N ILE A 735 -15.28 5.08 -17.29
CA ILE A 735 -13.99 4.45 -17.61
C ILE A 735 -13.58 3.42 -16.56
N ARG A 736 -13.86 3.68 -15.27
CA ARG A 736 -13.57 2.75 -14.17
C ARG A 736 -14.78 2.60 -13.23
N PRO A 737 -15.75 1.71 -13.55
CA PRO A 737 -16.87 1.44 -12.66
C PRO A 737 -16.40 0.74 -11.38
N GLY A 738 -16.99 1.08 -10.23
CA GLY A 738 -16.56 0.56 -8.94
C GLY A 738 -17.25 1.22 -7.74
N GLY A 739 -16.94 0.71 -6.55
CA GLY A 739 -17.24 1.37 -5.27
C GLY A 739 -16.08 2.28 -4.88
N PHE A 740 -16.38 3.49 -4.42
CA PHE A 740 -15.39 4.49 -4.01
C PHE A 740 -15.68 4.95 -2.57
N PRO A 741 -14.65 5.10 -1.72
CA PRO A 741 -14.84 5.50 -0.33
C PRO A 741 -15.33 6.95 -0.25
N VAL A 742 -16.34 7.16 0.60
CA VAL A 742 -16.93 8.46 0.94
C VAL A 742 -16.48 8.80 2.36
N ASP A 743 -15.77 9.92 2.49
CA ASP A 743 -15.50 10.53 3.79
C ASP A 743 -16.78 11.23 4.30
N PRO A 744 -17.36 10.83 5.45
CA PRO A 744 -18.53 11.52 6.01
C PRO A 744 -18.23 12.94 6.48
N VAL A 745 -16.95 13.31 6.70
CA VAL A 745 -16.54 14.62 7.26
C VAL A 745 -16.29 15.65 6.15
N ARG A 746 -15.41 15.35 5.18
CA ARG A 746 -15.23 16.23 4.01
C ARG A 746 -16.39 16.18 3.02
N GLY A 747 -17.14 15.08 3.00
CA GLY A 747 -18.08 14.75 1.95
C GLY A 747 -17.39 14.40 0.64
N LEU A 748 -18.03 13.55 -0.16
CA LEU A 748 -17.68 13.35 -1.57
C LEU A 748 -18.83 13.92 -2.42
N THR A 749 -18.53 14.55 -3.54
CA THR A 749 -19.57 15.04 -4.46
C THR A 749 -19.78 14.10 -5.66
N ILE A 750 -20.91 14.28 -6.37
CA ILE A 750 -21.23 13.49 -7.56
C ILE A 750 -20.15 13.67 -8.65
N VAL A 751 -19.68 14.90 -8.89
CA VAL A 751 -18.61 15.13 -9.88
C VAL A 751 -17.30 14.49 -9.44
N GLN A 752 -16.95 14.57 -8.14
CA GLN A 752 -15.74 13.94 -7.61
C GLN A 752 -15.81 12.41 -7.70
N ALA A 753 -16.94 11.79 -7.34
CA ALA A 753 -17.14 10.35 -7.47
C ALA A 753 -17.00 9.89 -8.93
N VAL A 754 -17.60 10.62 -9.88
CA VAL A 754 -17.45 10.34 -11.32
C VAL A 754 -16.00 10.56 -11.80
N ALA A 755 -15.26 11.52 -11.23
CA ALA A 755 -13.84 11.73 -11.53
C ALA A 755 -12.94 10.61 -10.98
N LEU A 756 -13.23 10.07 -9.79
CA LEU A 756 -12.56 8.87 -9.25
C LEU A 756 -12.80 7.63 -10.14
N ALA A 757 -13.99 7.55 -10.76
CA ALA A 757 -14.32 6.59 -11.82
C ALA A 757 -13.67 6.90 -13.19
N TRP A 758 -12.66 7.78 -13.23
CA TRP A 758 -11.95 8.28 -14.42
C TRP A 758 -12.82 9.06 -15.43
N GLY A 759 -14.04 9.43 -15.03
CA GLY A 759 -15.00 10.14 -15.86
C GLY A 759 -15.88 9.24 -16.74
N PRO A 760 -16.90 9.82 -17.37
CA PRO A 760 -17.77 9.11 -18.30
C PRO A 760 -17.01 8.69 -19.56
N SER A 761 -17.37 7.54 -20.14
CA SER A 761 -16.78 7.08 -21.39
C SER A 761 -17.18 7.98 -22.57
N GLN A 762 -16.52 7.81 -23.73
CA GLN A 762 -16.87 8.53 -24.95
C GLN A 762 -18.33 8.27 -25.40
N ASN A 763 -18.85 7.06 -25.11
CA ASN A 763 -20.19 6.62 -25.50
C ASN A 763 -21.28 7.04 -24.51
N ALA A 764 -20.92 7.53 -23.32
CA ALA A 764 -21.85 7.80 -22.22
C ALA A 764 -22.94 8.82 -22.55
N ALA A 765 -24.14 8.60 -22.00
CA ALA A 765 -25.26 9.52 -21.99
C ALA A 765 -25.20 10.46 -20.77
N VAL A 766 -24.16 11.29 -20.72
CA VAL A 766 -23.83 12.24 -19.63
C VAL A 766 -24.95 13.22 -19.21
N GLY A 767 -26.04 13.35 -19.95
CA GLY A 767 -27.19 14.18 -19.57
C GLY A 767 -28.35 13.41 -18.92
N ASN A 768 -28.26 12.07 -18.87
CA ASN A 768 -29.32 11.17 -18.41
C ASN A 768 -28.83 10.27 -17.25
N ALA A 769 -27.83 10.70 -16.49
CA ALA A 769 -27.36 9.92 -15.35
C ALA A 769 -28.41 9.94 -14.23
N VAL A 770 -28.39 8.94 -13.36
CA VAL A 770 -29.34 8.79 -12.27
C VAL A 770 -28.60 8.52 -10.97
N LEU A 771 -28.86 9.32 -9.94
CA LEU A 771 -28.53 8.99 -8.56
C LEU A 771 -29.67 8.15 -7.98
N ILE A 772 -29.35 6.95 -7.51
CA ILE A 772 -30.28 6.10 -6.75
C ILE A 772 -29.86 6.19 -5.28
N ARG A 773 -30.71 6.78 -4.45
CA ARG A 773 -30.47 7.00 -3.02
C ARG A 773 -31.49 6.25 -2.19
N GLU A 774 -31.03 5.55 -1.15
CA GLU A 774 -31.89 4.80 -0.24
C GLU A 774 -32.36 5.73 0.90
N GLN A 775 -33.67 5.92 1.02
CA GLN A 775 -34.31 6.71 2.08
C GLN A 775 -35.23 5.81 2.91
N LYS A 776 -35.69 6.29 4.07
CA LYS A 776 -36.53 5.51 5.00
C LYS A 776 -37.85 5.01 4.37
N ASP A 777 -38.36 5.72 3.37
CA ASP A 777 -39.57 5.36 2.61
C ASP A 777 -39.29 4.62 1.28
N GLY A 778 -38.04 4.22 1.03
CA GLY A 778 -37.62 3.46 -0.17
C GLY A 778 -36.54 4.15 -1.00
N ARG A 779 -36.28 3.61 -2.20
CA ARG A 779 -35.24 4.13 -3.11
C ARG A 779 -35.79 5.28 -3.97
N THR A 780 -35.19 6.45 -3.85
CA THR A 780 -35.47 7.60 -4.71
C THR A 780 -34.50 7.63 -5.89
N MET A 781 -35.00 8.03 -7.07
CA MET A 781 -34.20 8.18 -8.29
C MET A 781 -34.18 9.65 -8.69
N ILE A 782 -33.01 10.27 -8.59
CA ILE A 782 -32.79 11.69 -8.90
C ILE A 782 -32.05 11.76 -10.24
N SER A 783 -32.64 12.43 -11.23
CA SER A 783 -32.01 12.64 -12.54
C SER A 783 -30.87 13.65 -12.43
N LEU A 784 -29.74 13.37 -13.08
CA LEU A 784 -28.51 14.16 -13.07
C LEU A 784 -28.07 14.52 -14.49
N ASP A 785 -27.82 15.80 -14.76
CA ASP A 785 -27.13 16.25 -15.98
C ASP A 785 -25.63 16.46 -15.66
N LEU A 786 -24.86 15.38 -15.64
CA LEU A 786 -23.41 15.42 -15.40
C LEU A 786 -22.70 16.35 -16.39
N LYS A 787 -23.22 16.53 -17.61
CA LYS A 787 -22.64 17.46 -18.60
C LYS A 787 -22.80 18.93 -18.16
N ARG A 788 -23.83 19.27 -17.39
CA ARG A 788 -23.99 20.60 -16.79
C ARG A 788 -23.21 20.75 -15.51
N MET A 789 -23.22 19.73 -14.64
CA MET A 789 -22.44 19.70 -13.39
C MET A 789 -20.92 19.83 -13.66
N LEU A 790 -20.36 19.01 -14.56
CA LEU A 790 -18.95 19.08 -14.99
C LEU A 790 -18.55 20.41 -15.64
N ARG A 791 -19.52 21.24 -16.05
CA ARG A 791 -19.29 22.57 -16.63
C ARG A 791 -19.59 23.71 -15.65
N GLY A 792 -19.81 23.41 -14.37
CA GLY A 792 -20.18 24.39 -13.34
C GLY A 792 -21.52 25.09 -13.59
N LYS A 793 -22.42 24.49 -14.39
CA LYS A 793 -23.73 25.07 -14.77
C LYS A 793 -24.91 24.56 -13.95
N GLU A 794 -24.65 23.61 -13.06
CA GLU A 794 -25.55 23.11 -12.03
C GLU A 794 -24.71 22.89 -10.76
N PRO A 795 -25.28 23.14 -9.56
CA PRO A 795 -24.56 22.94 -8.31
C PRO A 795 -24.26 21.46 -8.11
N ASP A 796 -23.04 21.16 -7.66
CA ASP A 796 -22.64 19.80 -7.33
C ASP A 796 -23.32 19.35 -6.02
N GLN A 797 -23.70 18.09 -5.94
CA GLN A 797 -24.43 17.53 -4.80
C GLN A 797 -23.53 16.53 -4.05
N ALA A 798 -23.62 16.54 -2.72
CA ALA A 798 -22.94 15.54 -1.90
C ALA A 798 -23.58 14.16 -2.08
N VAL A 799 -22.75 13.14 -2.25
CA VAL A 799 -23.16 11.73 -2.17
C VAL A 799 -23.22 11.28 -0.70
N GLN A 800 -24.04 10.27 -0.45
CA GLN A 800 -24.22 9.61 0.84
C GLN A 800 -23.69 8.18 0.77
N ASP A 801 -23.50 7.53 1.92
CA ASP A 801 -23.20 6.09 1.95
C ASP A 801 -24.27 5.30 1.18
N ARG A 802 -23.83 4.31 0.39
CA ARG A 802 -24.65 3.44 -0.48
C ARG A 802 -25.40 4.11 -1.62
N ASP A 803 -25.13 5.39 -1.90
CA ASP A 803 -25.60 6.00 -3.15
C ASP A 803 -25.06 5.23 -4.36
N ILE A 804 -25.89 5.10 -5.40
CA ILE A 804 -25.51 4.51 -6.68
C ILE A 804 -25.66 5.57 -7.77
N ILE A 805 -24.55 5.99 -8.36
CA ILE A 805 -24.52 6.86 -9.54
C ILE A 805 -24.49 5.95 -10.79
N PHE A 806 -25.62 5.86 -11.48
CA PHE A 806 -25.73 5.14 -12.74
C PHE A 806 -25.59 6.08 -13.94
N VAL A 807 -24.60 5.81 -14.80
CA VAL A 807 -24.37 6.54 -16.06
C VAL A 807 -24.78 5.63 -17.22
N PRO A 808 -25.93 5.86 -17.89
CA PRO A 808 -26.33 5.04 -19.03
C PRO A 808 -25.46 5.29 -20.26
N ASP A 809 -25.46 4.32 -21.18
CA ASP A 809 -24.84 4.48 -22.50
C ASP A 809 -25.71 5.32 -23.44
N SER A 810 -25.10 6.06 -24.37
CA SER A 810 -25.85 6.82 -25.37
C SER A 810 -26.18 5.94 -26.57
N MET A 811 -27.41 5.44 -26.61
CA MET A 811 -27.93 4.63 -27.71
C MET A 811 -27.69 5.26 -29.10
N ALA A 812 -27.73 6.60 -29.20
CA ALA A 812 -27.42 7.33 -30.43
C ALA A 812 -25.93 7.32 -30.80
N LYS A 813 -25.01 7.49 -29.84
CA LYS A 813 -23.56 7.39 -30.09
C LYS A 813 -23.13 5.95 -30.38
N ASN A 814 -23.67 4.99 -29.63
CA ASN A 814 -23.42 3.56 -29.85
C ASN A 814 -23.94 3.09 -31.21
N LEU A 815 -25.08 3.63 -31.67
CA LEU A 815 -25.53 3.42 -33.04
C LEU A 815 -24.57 4.07 -34.05
N LEU A 816 -24.12 5.31 -33.83
CA LEU A 816 -23.21 6.01 -34.73
C LEU A 816 -21.87 5.26 -34.89
N ASN A 817 -21.23 4.85 -33.80
CA ASN A 817 -19.96 4.12 -33.81
C ASN A 817 -20.12 2.74 -34.48
N ARG A 818 -21.18 1.98 -34.17
CA ARG A 818 -21.48 0.71 -34.85
C ARG A 818 -21.77 0.92 -36.35
N THR A 819 -22.43 2.02 -36.73
CA THR A 819 -22.60 2.34 -38.15
C THR A 819 -21.28 2.70 -38.83
N MET A 820 -20.35 3.40 -38.16
CA MET A 820 -19.01 3.68 -38.71
C MET A 820 -18.16 2.42 -38.87
N GLU A 821 -18.12 1.52 -37.89
CA GLU A 821 -17.43 0.23 -38.03
C GLU A 821 -18.03 -0.61 -39.17
N SER A 822 -19.37 -0.68 -39.25
CA SER A 822 -20.05 -1.37 -40.34
C SER A 822 -19.82 -0.68 -41.70
N ALA A 823 -19.68 0.65 -41.73
CA ALA A 823 -19.38 1.41 -42.94
C ALA A 823 -17.95 1.12 -43.41
N ILE A 824 -16.97 1.07 -42.51
CA ILE A 824 -15.57 0.72 -42.82
C ILE A 824 -15.49 -0.73 -43.34
N GLN A 825 -16.13 -1.69 -42.67
CA GLN A 825 -16.19 -3.08 -43.16
C GLN A 825 -16.94 -3.19 -44.51
N SER A 826 -18.03 -2.46 -44.71
CA SER A 826 -18.75 -2.46 -46.00
C SER A 826 -17.95 -1.82 -47.14
N THR A 827 -17.14 -0.80 -46.85
CA THR A 827 -16.28 -0.12 -47.82
C THR A 827 -15.12 -1.03 -48.26
N ILE A 828 -14.55 -1.80 -47.33
CA ILE A 828 -13.56 -2.85 -47.65
C ILE A 828 -14.21 -3.99 -48.46
N GLY A 829 -15.44 -4.40 -48.10
CA GLY A 829 -16.19 -5.41 -48.86
C GLY A 829 -16.46 -5.02 -50.32
N VAL A 830 -16.83 -3.75 -50.57
CA VAL A 830 -17.09 -3.24 -51.93
C VAL A 830 -15.80 -3.05 -52.74
N SER A 831 -14.71 -2.60 -52.11
CA SER A 831 -13.42 -2.41 -52.81
C SER A 831 -12.67 -3.72 -53.13
N ILE A 832 -12.83 -4.77 -52.32
CA ILE A 832 -12.34 -6.11 -52.67
C ILE A 832 -13.14 -6.69 -53.85
N TYR A 833 -14.45 -6.45 -53.92
CA TYR A 833 -15.29 -6.96 -55.02
C TYR A 833 -15.01 -6.25 -56.35
N SER A 834 -14.76 -4.93 -56.33
CA SER A 834 -14.39 -4.19 -57.57
C SER A 834 -12.98 -4.55 -58.07
N GLY A 835 -12.02 -4.75 -57.18
CA GLY A 835 -10.67 -5.21 -57.54
C GLY A 835 -10.64 -6.61 -58.17
N LEU A 836 -11.42 -7.56 -57.63
CA LEU A 836 -11.45 -8.95 -58.13
C LEU A 836 -12.11 -9.09 -59.51
N VAL A 837 -13.01 -8.17 -59.88
CA VAL A 837 -13.67 -8.16 -61.20
C VAL A 837 -12.78 -7.53 -62.28
N TYR A 838 -11.86 -6.63 -61.90
CA TYR A 838 -10.92 -6.01 -62.85
C TYR A 838 -9.77 -6.94 -63.25
N SER A 839 -9.31 -7.82 -62.36
CA SER A 839 -8.21 -8.79 -62.62
C SER A 839 -8.63 -10.09 -63.33
N GLN A 840 -9.83 -10.14 -63.92
CA GLN A 840 -10.27 -11.23 -64.81
C GLN A 840 -10.53 -10.78 -66.26
N ARG A 841 -10.07 -9.58 -66.63
CA ARG A 841 -10.15 -9.07 -68.02
C ARG A 841 -8.84 -8.58 -68.62
N TYR A 842 -7.73 -8.75 -67.90
CA TYR A 842 -6.35 -8.66 -68.39
C TYR A 842 -5.52 -9.77 -67.74
#